data_AF-A0A3N5SBK8-F1
#
_entry.id   AF-A0A3N5SBK8-F1
#
_cell.length_a   1.000
_cell.length_b   1.000
_cell.length_c   1.000
_cell.angle_alpha   90.00
_cell.angle_beta   90.00
_cell.angle_gamma   90.00
#
_symmetry.space_group_name_H-M   'P 1'
#
loop_
_entity.id
_entity.type
_entity.pdbx_description
1 polymer ?
#
loop_
_entity_poly.entity_id
_entity_poly.type
_entity_poly.pdbx_seq_one_letter_code
_entity_poly.pdbx_strand_id
1 'polypeptide(L)'
;IGETDEQINFLGRGILFADKVAMVNPNFTERETVRSEENYNPLPEPAAVLKPVLHERLEAGDLIEIRNGIDAEDYKPEADDIRLARKFSRGTLKFRDDNKRELQRRLGLAQEDKVPLLGMVSRLIPGNGFEFLECIYKNRGGLKPLQLVVLADSAVPAYRDSLRQWEDEQDNLNPWIKSRFQFDDSLARLIYAAADIFLLPVSESPSGINQYIAMRYGAVPLVYHTGSLCQSVENYGGPRNADDGVGIGFKFYEYTPESFLETLKFAISIYSDPDESLWRNIQLFNMLKTFNWSTPAGKYVDHYRKARSQPATPIEPGTPIRRNHDMRLLQALLEIDNLPGLGTRKTQEILKQAARIIRGVLECDAVYVWDTEKRLGRNDLEPSLDHTDRTEAPDLTQVVAMLNKSEISVWGQFGDSDLNGNCQPITDLADFEIARQQGWKAGKSVPIVAHGRLLGRIDIFLKEIPDEKKDQWQATSLTALASSFGQRLSSILDAIDLDRIAGLSRELLDIRSLDDTTAKIVDWGRSLTGAKNVWLYFPENKWELLAGEEQESIRAIAELSFSGNRVISIGDWIQAPRQTNGHRQYRSLLSVPLQAEPADSPTGVLVLAHENPFAFTHHQEQLVINVLAQQAAAAMSTAMWIKDRDNTRLSQLETLSKSLVSTGNYIELLNNIVTGTMSVLKAQAASLYWLNSETGKHEIMAAAGYHKPLMRAKQRPAYELGEGVTGWIAKTGRIFKADSTEELHSNQGKAWQGKYKKLQRNREPNAFLGIPLKVGNLTMGVLKLEDRVDSDSEKFSDEDVLLGSMMGNVIATVVYNYRISDQSNVIKLKDFSDNLRSLSTVLTGSQDRQTLMNNIVENIQDVLHVSAASLFL
;
A
#
# COMPACT_ATOMS: atom_id res chain seq x y z
N ILE A 1 -6.89 -45.28 20.47
CA ILE A 1 -6.40 -44.00 19.91
C ILE A 1 -4.98 -43.60 20.38
N GLY A 2 -4.13 -44.53 20.85
CA GLY A 2 -2.70 -44.26 21.06
C GLY A 2 -2.31 -43.53 22.35
N GLU A 3 -3.20 -43.51 23.34
CA GLU A 3 -2.91 -42.85 24.63
C GLU A 3 -2.02 -43.72 25.50
N THR A 4 -1.23 -43.06 26.35
CA THR A 4 -0.43 -43.67 27.41
C THR A 4 -0.75 -42.97 28.73
N ASP A 5 -0.22 -43.46 29.85
CA ASP A 5 -0.41 -42.82 31.17
C ASP A 5 0.14 -41.37 31.21
N GLU A 6 1.01 -41.00 30.27
CA GLU A 6 1.67 -39.70 30.19
C GLU A 6 1.22 -38.86 28.98
N GLN A 7 0.42 -39.43 28.05
CA GLN A 7 0.06 -38.80 26.78
C GLN A 7 -1.42 -38.97 26.43
N ILE A 8 -2.09 -37.85 26.18
CA ILE A 8 -3.51 -37.78 25.81
C ILE A 8 -3.64 -37.40 24.33
N ASN A 9 -4.46 -38.13 23.58
CA ASN A 9 -4.72 -37.84 22.17
C ASN A 9 -5.99 -37.02 22.02
N PHE A 10 -5.85 -35.69 22.12
CA PHE A 10 -6.97 -34.75 22.02
C PHE A 10 -7.76 -34.88 20.72
N LEU A 11 -7.09 -35.09 19.58
CA LEU A 11 -7.76 -35.24 18.28
C LEU A 11 -8.54 -36.56 18.22
N GLY A 12 -7.97 -37.66 18.69
CA GLY A 12 -8.64 -38.96 18.78
C GLY A 12 -9.87 -38.92 19.68
N ARG A 13 -9.79 -38.25 20.84
CA ARG A 13 -10.95 -38.01 21.69
C ARG A 13 -11.98 -37.11 21.01
N GLY A 14 -11.55 -36.03 20.36
CA GLY A 14 -12.45 -35.14 19.61
C GLY A 14 -13.27 -35.88 18.55
N ILE A 15 -12.63 -36.78 17.78
CA ILE A 15 -13.31 -37.63 16.79
C ILE A 15 -14.27 -38.61 17.47
N LEU A 16 -13.84 -39.22 18.57
CA LEU A 16 -14.60 -40.23 19.31
C LEU A 16 -15.87 -39.65 19.94
N PHE A 17 -15.79 -38.47 20.56
CA PHE A 17 -16.91 -37.82 21.26
C PHE A 17 -17.75 -36.90 20.36
N ALA A 18 -17.37 -36.69 19.10
CA ALA A 18 -18.15 -35.86 18.19
C ALA A 18 -19.43 -36.57 17.73
N ASP A 19 -20.55 -35.84 17.73
CA ASP A 19 -21.84 -36.32 17.20
C ASP A 19 -21.70 -36.80 15.75
N LYS A 20 -20.97 -36.02 14.94
CA LYS A 20 -20.62 -36.33 13.56
C LYS A 20 -19.25 -35.75 13.25
N VAL A 21 -18.52 -36.36 12.32
CA VAL A 21 -17.17 -35.97 11.92
C VAL A 21 -17.18 -35.53 10.47
N ALA A 22 -16.56 -34.40 10.15
CA ALA A 22 -16.36 -33.96 8.77
C ALA A 22 -14.87 -33.92 8.47
N MET A 23 -14.49 -34.52 7.35
CA MET A 23 -13.13 -34.51 6.83
C MET A 23 -13.08 -33.79 5.49
N VAL A 24 -12.01 -33.04 5.27
CA VAL A 24 -11.81 -32.26 4.04
C VAL A 24 -11.03 -33.00 2.96
N ASN A 25 -10.54 -34.20 3.29
CA ASN A 25 -9.79 -35.08 2.39
C ASN A 25 -10.72 -36.20 1.86
N PRO A 26 -11.16 -36.12 0.60
CA PRO A 26 -12.17 -37.00 -0.01
C PRO A 26 -11.69 -38.40 -0.40
N ASN A 27 -10.60 -38.88 0.21
CA ASN A 27 -9.95 -40.12 -0.15
C ASN A 27 -9.84 -41.11 1.01
N PHE A 28 -10.26 -40.77 2.23
CA PHE A 28 -10.21 -41.75 3.33
C PHE A 28 -11.13 -42.96 3.04
N THR A 29 -12.27 -42.73 2.37
CA THR A 29 -13.29 -43.74 2.06
C THR A 29 -13.00 -44.61 0.83
N GLU A 30 -12.50 -44.01 -0.28
CA GLU A 30 -12.09 -44.74 -1.50
C GLU A 30 -10.87 -45.64 -1.25
N ARG A 31 -9.97 -45.24 -0.31
CA ARG A 31 -8.77 -46.00 0.10
C ARG A 31 -9.07 -47.39 0.69
N GLU A 32 -10.28 -47.64 1.17
CA GLU A 32 -10.61 -48.86 1.93
C GLU A 32 -11.54 -49.82 1.17
N THR A 33 -12.23 -49.31 0.15
CA THR A 33 -13.13 -50.10 -0.70
C THR A 33 -12.40 -50.69 -1.92
N VAL A 34 -11.27 -50.12 -2.36
CA VAL A 34 -10.48 -50.60 -3.51
C VAL A 34 -9.12 -51.12 -3.04
N ARG A 35 -8.92 -52.45 -3.04
CA ARG A 35 -7.65 -53.14 -2.73
C ARG A 35 -6.61 -53.03 -3.87
N SER A 36 -6.35 -51.84 -4.40
CA SER A 36 -5.27 -51.65 -5.39
C SER A 36 -4.10 -50.92 -4.75
N GLU A 37 -2.96 -51.60 -4.64
CA GLU A 37 -1.71 -51.11 -4.03
C GLU A 37 -1.05 -49.94 -4.80
N GLU A 38 -1.55 -49.58 -5.99
CA GLU A 38 -0.86 -48.68 -6.93
C GLU A 38 -1.07 -47.16 -6.68
N ASN A 39 -1.93 -46.74 -5.74
CA ASN A 39 -2.21 -45.31 -5.48
C ASN A 39 -2.16 -44.96 -3.98
N TYR A 40 -1.01 -45.21 -3.35
CA TYR A 40 -0.83 -45.09 -1.90
C TYR A 40 -0.46 -43.66 -1.47
N ASN A 41 -1.30 -43.04 -0.63
CA ASN A 41 -0.87 -41.97 0.27
C ASN A 41 -1.40 -42.27 1.69
N PRO A 42 -0.58 -42.80 2.61
CA PRO A 42 -1.02 -43.20 3.95
C PRO A 42 -1.44 -41.99 4.78
N LEU A 43 -2.20 -42.23 5.85
CA LEU A 43 -2.21 -41.26 6.95
C LEU A 43 -0.75 -41.06 7.39
N PRO A 44 -0.30 -39.82 7.65
CA PRO A 44 1.03 -39.58 8.20
C PRO A 44 1.25 -40.51 9.40
N GLU A 45 2.45 -41.05 9.61
CA GLU A 45 2.70 -42.01 10.72
C GLU A 45 2.11 -41.57 12.07
N PRO A 46 2.20 -40.29 12.49
CA PRO A 46 1.60 -39.84 13.74
C PRO A 46 0.07 -39.94 13.78
N ALA A 47 -0.59 -39.86 12.62
CA ALA A 47 -2.04 -39.91 12.46
C ALA A 47 -2.57 -41.34 12.20
N ALA A 48 -1.70 -42.31 11.89
CA ALA A 48 -2.10 -43.71 11.67
C ALA A 48 -2.83 -44.30 12.89
N VAL A 49 -2.51 -43.82 14.10
CA VAL A 49 -3.14 -44.20 15.36
C VAL A 49 -4.63 -43.83 15.46
N LEU A 50 -5.08 -42.89 14.62
CA LEU A 50 -6.48 -42.47 14.51
C LEU A 50 -7.29 -43.34 13.55
N LYS A 51 -6.62 -44.19 12.75
CA LYS A 51 -7.28 -45.04 11.76
C LYS A 51 -8.43 -45.87 12.36
N PRO A 52 -8.28 -46.56 13.51
CA PRO A 52 -9.36 -47.36 14.08
C PRO A 52 -10.61 -46.53 14.43
N VAL A 53 -10.42 -45.35 15.02
CA VAL A 53 -11.57 -44.51 15.40
C VAL A 53 -12.23 -43.89 14.17
N LEU A 54 -11.46 -43.48 13.16
CA LEU A 54 -12.02 -42.95 11.91
C LEU A 54 -12.85 -44.01 11.16
N HIS A 55 -12.39 -45.27 11.13
CA HIS A 55 -13.17 -46.39 10.60
C HIS A 55 -14.48 -46.58 11.35
N GLU A 56 -14.45 -46.60 12.68
CA GLU A 56 -15.64 -46.77 13.51
C GLU A 56 -16.67 -45.67 13.22
N ARG A 57 -16.25 -44.41 13.10
CA ARG A 57 -17.15 -43.30 12.73
C ARG A 57 -17.67 -43.43 11.29
N LEU A 58 -16.86 -43.95 10.36
CA LEU A 58 -17.26 -44.18 8.97
C LEU A 58 -18.30 -45.29 8.86
N GLU A 59 -18.09 -46.44 9.50
CA GLU A 59 -19.04 -47.55 9.52
C GLU A 59 -20.37 -47.16 10.18
N ALA A 60 -20.32 -46.33 11.22
CA ALA A 60 -21.50 -45.77 11.87
C ALA A 60 -22.29 -44.77 10.98
N GLY A 61 -21.74 -44.35 9.83
CA GLY A 61 -22.34 -43.33 8.97
C GLY A 61 -22.26 -41.91 9.53
N ASP A 62 -21.32 -41.69 10.46
CA ASP A 62 -21.15 -40.42 11.17
C ASP A 62 -19.99 -39.58 10.66
N LEU A 63 -19.11 -40.17 9.85
CA LEU A 63 -18.05 -39.49 9.14
C LEU A 63 -18.50 -39.15 7.71
N ILE A 64 -18.33 -37.90 7.30
CA ILE A 64 -18.52 -37.44 5.92
C ILE A 64 -17.24 -36.78 5.40
N GLU A 65 -17.00 -36.92 4.11
CA GLU A 65 -15.94 -36.19 3.41
C GLU A 65 -16.52 -35.05 2.57
N ILE A 66 -16.03 -33.83 2.79
CA ILE A 66 -16.49 -32.62 2.11
C ILE A 66 -15.28 -31.86 1.57
N ARG A 67 -15.14 -31.84 0.24
CA ARG A 67 -14.07 -31.10 -0.45
C ARG A 67 -14.22 -29.59 -0.18
N ASN A 68 -13.09 -28.90 -0.07
CA ASN A 68 -13.08 -27.43 0.00
C ASN A 68 -13.60 -26.79 -1.29
N GLY A 69 -14.15 -25.59 -1.15
CA GLY A 69 -14.44 -24.68 -2.24
C GLY A 69 -13.63 -23.38 -2.14
N ILE A 70 -13.72 -22.55 -3.16
CA ILE A 70 -13.23 -21.17 -3.17
C ILE A 70 -14.39 -20.19 -3.25
N ASP A 71 -14.19 -18.97 -2.74
CA ASP A 71 -15.11 -17.87 -3.02
C ASP A 71 -14.92 -17.43 -4.47
N ALA A 72 -15.96 -17.64 -5.26
CA ALA A 72 -15.92 -17.43 -6.70
C ALA A 72 -15.98 -15.94 -7.08
N GLU A 73 -16.49 -15.08 -6.20
CA GLU A 73 -16.53 -13.63 -6.42
C GLU A 73 -15.21 -12.99 -6.00
N ASP A 74 -14.59 -13.47 -4.92
CA ASP A 74 -13.28 -12.97 -4.50
C ASP A 74 -12.18 -13.34 -5.50
N TYR A 75 -12.23 -14.52 -6.12
CA TYR A 75 -11.22 -15.02 -7.06
C TYR A 75 -11.71 -14.98 -8.51
N LYS A 76 -12.02 -13.78 -9.03
CA LYS A 76 -12.67 -13.61 -10.34
C LYS A 76 -11.82 -12.77 -11.29
N PRO A 77 -11.10 -13.35 -12.28
CA PRO A 77 -10.16 -12.60 -13.11
C PRO A 77 -10.79 -11.47 -13.94
N GLU A 78 -12.12 -11.51 -14.17
CA GLU A 78 -12.86 -10.45 -14.85
C GLU A 78 -13.15 -9.22 -13.98
N ALA A 79 -13.15 -9.40 -12.66
CA ALA A 79 -13.55 -8.38 -11.69
C ALA A 79 -12.48 -8.09 -10.62
N ASP A 80 -11.41 -8.88 -10.56
CA ASP A 80 -10.35 -8.76 -9.57
C ASP A 80 -9.58 -7.44 -9.73
N ASP A 81 -9.87 -6.50 -8.84
CA ASP A 81 -9.30 -5.16 -8.80
C ASP A 81 -7.98 -5.08 -8.01
N ILE A 82 -7.53 -6.19 -7.41
CA ILE A 82 -6.41 -6.17 -6.45
C ILE A 82 -5.02 -6.25 -7.14
N ARG A 83 -4.92 -5.60 -8.30
CA ARG A 83 -3.71 -5.27 -9.10
C ARG A 83 -3.28 -6.28 -10.18
N LEU A 84 -4.22 -6.89 -10.89
CA LEU A 84 -3.94 -7.43 -12.24
C LEU A 84 -3.57 -6.27 -13.18
N ALA A 85 -2.61 -6.49 -14.08
CA ALA A 85 -2.29 -5.52 -15.14
C ALA A 85 -3.46 -5.36 -16.10
N ARG A 86 -4.14 -6.47 -16.38
CA ARG A 86 -5.33 -6.51 -17.21
C ARG A 86 -6.28 -7.60 -16.75
N LYS A 87 -7.52 -7.21 -16.48
CA LYS A 87 -8.62 -8.13 -16.21
C LYS A 87 -8.93 -8.96 -17.44
N PHE A 88 -9.32 -10.20 -17.24
CA PHE A 88 -9.57 -11.12 -18.35
C PHE A 88 -10.62 -12.16 -18.00
N SER A 89 -11.24 -12.70 -19.06
CA SER A 89 -12.21 -13.78 -19.00
C SER A 89 -11.73 -14.93 -19.88
N ARG A 90 -12.48 -16.03 -19.88
CA ARG A 90 -12.30 -17.12 -20.87
C ARG A 90 -12.26 -16.61 -22.33
N GLY A 91 -13.09 -15.62 -22.67
CA GLY A 91 -13.12 -15.04 -24.01
C GLY A 91 -11.94 -14.10 -24.32
N THR A 92 -11.27 -13.59 -23.29
CA THR A 92 -10.17 -12.62 -23.40
C THR A 92 -8.88 -13.12 -22.77
N LEU A 93 -8.72 -14.44 -22.67
CA LEU A 93 -7.63 -15.09 -21.93
C LEU A 93 -6.22 -14.74 -22.48
N LYS A 94 -6.10 -14.08 -23.65
CA LYS A 94 -4.83 -13.58 -24.20
C LYS A 94 -4.26 -12.43 -23.35
N PHE A 95 -5.12 -11.73 -22.61
CA PHE A 95 -4.71 -10.68 -21.68
C PHE A 95 -3.90 -11.22 -20.48
N ARG A 96 -3.79 -12.55 -20.31
CA ARG A 96 -2.80 -13.12 -19.39
C ARG A 96 -1.37 -12.75 -19.76
N ASP A 97 -1.07 -12.56 -21.05
CA ASP A 97 0.25 -12.13 -21.49
C ASP A 97 0.62 -10.75 -20.90
N ASP A 98 -0.36 -9.85 -20.76
CA ASP A 98 -0.18 -8.55 -20.10
C ASP A 98 0.14 -8.73 -18.60
N ASN A 99 -0.54 -9.65 -17.91
CA ASN A 99 -0.27 -9.96 -16.51
C ASN A 99 1.10 -10.61 -16.32
N LYS A 100 1.51 -11.47 -17.25
CA LYS A 100 2.84 -12.09 -17.27
C LYS A 100 3.95 -11.06 -17.42
N ARG A 101 3.85 -10.17 -18.41
CA ARG A 101 4.81 -9.07 -18.59
C ARG A 101 4.87 -8.16 -17.37
N GLU A 102 3.72 -7.85 -16.75
CA GLU A 102 3.70 -7.04 -15.54
C GLU A 102 4.39 -7.75 -14.36
N LEU A 103 4.14 -9.05 -14.16
CA LEU A 103 4.84 -9.80 -13.12
C LEU A 103 6.35 -9.84 -13.37
N GLN A 104 6.76 -10.10 -14.62
CA GLN A 104 8.16 -10.08 -15.03
C GLN A 104 8.78 -8.70 -14.75
N ARG A 105 8.13 -7.62 -15.17
CA ARG A 105 8.57 -6.23 -14.95
C ARG A 105 8.67 -5.89 -13.46
N ARG A 106 7.66 -6.24 -12.65
CA ARG A 106 7.63 -5.96 -11.20
C ARG A 106 8.75 -6.65 -10.44
N LEU A 107 9.16 -7.84 -10.88
CA LEU A 107 10.20 -8.62 -10.21
C LEU A 107 11.58 -8.50 -10.87
N GLY A 108 11.70 -7.75 -11.97
CA GLY A 108 12.94 -7.58 -12.72
C GLY A 108 13.37 -8.84 -13.47
N LEU A 109 12.42 -9.63 -13.95
CA LEU A 109 12.65 -10.72 -14.92
C LEU A 109 12.62 -10.17 -16.35
N ALA A 110 13.24 -10.89 -17.30
CA ALA A 110 13.12 -10.57 -18.71
C ALA A 110 11.66 -10.73 -19.17
N GLN A 111 11.13 -9.76 -19.92
CA GLN A 111 9.75 -9.78 -20.41
C GLN A 111 9.65 -10.67 -21.67
N GLU A 112 9.47 -11.96 -21.46
CA GLU A 112 9.44 -12.96 -22.53
C GLU A 112 8.13 -13.76 -22.53
N ASP A 113 7.25 -13.47 -23.49
CA ASP A 113 5.94 -14.12 -23.59
C ASP A 113 6.06 -15.64 -23.87
N LYS A 114 7.03 -16.03 -24.71
CA LYS A 114 7.23 -17.43 -25.15
C LYS A 114 8.01 -18.30 -24.18
N VAL A 115 8.58 -17.74 -23.12
CA VAL A 115 9.31 -18.49 -22.11
C VAL A 115 8.36 -18.87 -20.98
N PRO A 116 8.16 -20.16 -20.64
CA PRO A 116 7.22 -20.57 -19.59
C PRO A 116 7.58 -19.94 -18.24
N LEU A 117 6.59 -19.33 -17.59
CA LEU A 117 6.71 -18.79 -16.25
C LEU A 117 6.09 -19.78 -15.25
N LEU A 118 6.95 -20.32 -14.38
CA LEU A 118 6.58 -21.21 -13.29
C LEU A 118 6.27 -20.34 -12.06
N GLY A 119 5.11 -20.53 -11.45
CA GLY A 119 4.70 -19.82 -10.24
C GLY A 119 4.48 -20.78 -9.07
N MET A 120 4.92 -20.39 -7.87
CA MET A 120 4.65 -21.12 -6.64
C MET A 120 4.21 -20.16 -5.53
N VAL A 121 3.04 -20.42 -4.94
CA VAL A 121 2.54 -19.73 -3.75
C VAL A 121 2.32 -20.78 -2.66
N SER A 122 3.16 -20.81 -1.63
CA SER A 122 3.13 -21.87 -0.61
C SER A 122 3.82 -21.44 0.70
N ARG A 123 3.90 -22.36 1.67
CA ARG A 123 4.82 -22.27 2.82
C ARG A 123 6.03 -23.15 2.54
N LEU A 124 7.25 -22.66 2.73
CA LEU A 124 8.49 -23.44 2.61
C LEU A 124 8.80 -24.15 3.93
N ILE A 125 8.24 -25.35 4.05
CA ILE A 125 8.51 -26.34 5.10
C ILE A 125 8.83 -27.69 4.44
N PRO A 126 9.47 -28.64 5.15
CA PRO A 126 9.73 -29.96 4.60
C PRO A 126 8.44 -30.61 4.06
N GLY A 127 8.51 -31.21 2.87
CA GLY A 127 7.35 -31.82 2.20
C GLY A 127 6.48 -30.82 1.40
N ASN A 128 6.80 -29.53 1.40
CA ASN A 128 6.11 -28.53 0.57
C ASN A 128 6.85 -28.20 -0.74
N GLY A 129 7.74 -29.09 -1.19
CA GLY A 129 8.25 -29.08 -2.55
C GLY A 129 9.51 -28.26 -2.81
N PHE A 130 10.24 -27.87 -1.76
CA PHE A 130 11.54 -27.20 -1.89
C PHE A 130 12.57 -28.09 -2.63
N GLU A 131 12.54 -29.40 -2.37
CA GLU A 131 13.35 -30.42 -3.05
C GLU A 131 13.18 -30.40 -4.58
N PHE A 132 11.99 -30.03 -5.08
CA PHE A 132 11.73 -29.91 -6.51
C PHE A 132 12.19 -28.57 -7.08
N LEU A 133 12.17 -27.50 -6.29
CA LEU A 133 12.82 -26.24 -6.67
C LEU A 133 14.33 -26.44 -6.80
N GLU A 134 14.93 -27.19 -5.87
CA GLU A 134 16.35 -27.57 -5.95
C GLU A 134 16.63 -28.44 -7.18
N CYS A 135 15.72 -29.35 -7.52
CA CYS A 135 15.81 -30.14 -8.75
C CYS A 135 15.81 -29.26 -10.01
N ILE A 136 14.95 -28.24 -10.09
CA ILE A 136 14.93 -27.27 -11.20
C ILE A 136 16.26 -26.53 -11.28
N TYR A 137 16.76 -26.01 -10.16
CA TYR A 137 18.02 -25.29 -10.09
C TYR A 137 19.19 -26.17 -10.58
N LYS A 138 19.35 -27.38 -10.05
CA LYS A 138 20.44 -28.32 -10.41
C LYS A 138 20.41 -28.73 -11.88
N ASN A 139 19.22 -28.84 -12.49
CA ASN A 139 19.05 -29.31 -13.86
C ASN A 139 18.82 -28.18 -14.88
N ARG A 140 18.93 -26.91 -14.46
CA ARG A 140 18.53 -25.75 -15.27
C ARG A 140 19.17 -25.71 -16.65
N GLY A 141 20.45 -26.06 -16.76
CA GLY A 141 21.21 -26.07 -18.02
C GLY A 141 20.76 -27.13 -19.03
N GLY A 142 20.03 -28.17 -18.59
CA GLY A 142 19.45 -29.20 -19.45
C GLY A 142 17.97 -28.97 -19.79
N LEU A 143 17.35 -27.92 -19.25
CA LEU A 143 15.95 -27.56 -19.51
C LEU A 143 15.87 -26.50 -20.60
N LYS A 144 14.75 -26.48 -21.34
CA LYS A 144 14.41 -25.34 -22.20
C LYS A 144 14.36 -24.05 -21.36
N PRO A 145 14.52 -22.85 -21.96
CA PRO A 145 14.36 -21.60 -21.23
C PRO A 145 13.06 -21.57 -20.42
N LEU A 146 13.14 -21.16 -19.16
CA LEU A 146 12.02 -21.02 -18.22
C LEU A 146 12.35 -19.94 -17.19
N GLN A 147 11.31 -19.40 -16.55
CA GLN A 147 11.42 -18.48 -15.42
C GLN A 147 10.64 -19.02 -14.22
N LEU A 148 11.07 -18.69 -13.00
CA LEU A 148 10.50 -19.18 -11.76
C LEU A 148 10.24 -18.03 -10.78
N VAL A 149 9.02 -17.95 -10.27
CA VAL A 149 8.63 -17.01 -9.21
C VAL A 149 8.12 -17.79 -8.01
N VAL A 150 8.74 -17.55 -6.85
CA VAL A 150 8.37 -18.18 -5.58
C VAL A 150 7.90 -17.12 -4.60
N LEU A 151 6.62 -17.16 -4.21
CA LEU A 151 6.10 -16.38 -3.10
C LEU A 151 5.79 -17.34 -1.95
N ALA A 152 6.61 -17.32 -0.90
CA ALA A 152 6.41 -18.23 0.21
C ALA A 152 7.03 -17.75 1.51
N ASP A 153 6.26 -17.84 2.59
CA ASP A 153 6.84 -17.74 3.93
C ASP A 153 7.68 -19.00 4.22
N SER A 154 8.85 -18.82 4.84
CA SER A 154 9.77 -19.91 5.15
C SER A 154 10.02 -19.99 6.64
N ALA A 155 9.63 -21.11 7.23
CA ALA A 155 9.97 -21.46 8.62
C ALA A 155 11.36 -22.10 8.74
N VAL A 156 12.00 -22.41 7.60
CA VAL A 156 13.34 -23.03 7.54
C VAL A 156 14.32 -22.01 6.94
N PRO A 157 15.27 -21.45 7.74
CA PRO A 157 16.22 -20.47 7.25
C PRO A 157 17.03 -20.94 6.04
N ALA A 158 17.49 -22.20 6.06
CA ALA A 158 18.29 -22.78 4.97
C ALA A 158 17.59 -22.72 3.60
N TYR A 159 16.27 -22.90 3.54
CA TYR A 159 15.50 -22.81 2.29
C TYR A 159 15.48 -21.39 1.72
N ARG A 160 15.38 -20.39 2.60
CA ARG A 160 15.45 -18.98 2.23
C ARG A 160 16.84 -18.63 1.69
N ASP A 161 17.88 -19.10 2.36
CA ASP A 161 19.26 -18.81 2.01
C ASP A 161 19.63 -19.43 0.67
N SER A 162 19.20 -20.67 0.38
CA SER A 162 19.41 -21.30 -0.92
C SER A 162 18.70 -20.55 -2.06
N LEU A 163 17.44 -20.13 -1.88
CA LEU A 163 16.72 -19.37 -2.92
C LEU A 163 17.38 -18.01 -3.21
N ARG A 164 17.88 -17.33 -2.17
CA ARG A 164 18.66 -16.09 -2.33
C ARG A 164 19.97 -16.34 -3.03
N GLN A 165 20.69 -17.39 -2.66
CA GLN A 165 21.93 -17.80 -3.32
C GLN A 165 21.69 -18.03 -4.82
N TRP A 166 20.62 -18.73 -5.21
CA TRP A 166 20.30 -18.98 -6.63
C TRP A 166 19.95 -17.69 -7.38
N GLU A 167 19.35 -16.71 -6.69
CA GLU A 167 19.12 -15.37 -7.25
C GLU A 167 20.41 -14.57 -7.44
N ASP A 168 21.40 -14.74 -6.57
CA ASP A 168 22.68 -14.04 -6.64
C ASP A 168 23.62 -14.65 -7.69
N GLU A 169 23.49 -15.95 -7.96
CA GLU A 169 24.30 -16.68 -8.94
C GLU A 169 23.79 -16.56 -10.40
N GLN A 170 22.61 -15.99 -10.62
CA GLN A 170 22.01 -15.88 -11.95
C GLN A 170 22.70 -14.81 -12.82
N ASP A 171 22.58 -14.94 -14.14
CA ASP A 171 23.01 -13.89 -15.07
C ASP A 171 22.12 -12.65 -14.91
N ASN A 172 22.72 -11.52 -14.50
CA ASN A 172 22.03 -10.25 -14.33
C ASN A 172 21.32 -9.75 -15.60
N LEU A 173 21.77 -10.18 -16.79
CA LEU A 173 21.14 -9.84 -18.06
C LEU A 173 19.94 -10.75 -18.38
N ASN A 174 19.91 -11.97 -17.84
CA ASN A 174 18.86 -12.97 -18.08
C ASN A 174 18.43 -13.65 -16.77
N PRO A 175 17.85 -12.90 -15.82
CA PRO A 175 17.39 -13.45 -14.56
C PRO A 175 16.25 -14.44 -14.82
N TRP A 176 16.32 -15.59 -14.16
CA TRP A 176 15.37 -16.70 -14.34
C TRP A 176 14.62 -17.05 -13.06
N ILE A 177 15.05 -16.56 -11.89
CA ILE A 177 14.42 -16.86 -10.61
C ILE A 177 14.24 -15.60 -9.77
N LYS A 178 13.07 -15.47 -9.12
CA LYS A 178 12.77 -14.45 -8.11
C LYS A 178 11.93 -15.03 -6.97
N SER A 179 12.31 -14.70 -5.73
CA SER A 179 11.66 -15.18 -4.52
C SER A 179 11.24 -14.04 -3.59
N ARG A 180 10.12 -14.22 -2.88
CA ARG A 180 9.60 -13.28 -1.87
C ARG A 180 9.15 -14.07 -0.65
N PHE A 181 9.61 -13.64 0.54
CA PHE A 181 9.42 -14.37 1.79
C PHE A 181 8.36 -13.81 2.72
N GLN A 182 7.67 -12.76 2.30
CA GLN A 182 6.55 -12.17 3.00
C GLN A 182 5.32 -12.34 2.14
N PHE A 183 4.24 -12.86 2.73
CA PHE A 183 2.99 -13.03 2.00
C PHE A 183 2.43 -11.66 1.58
N ASP A 184 2.11 -11.54 0.30
CA ASP A 184 1.46 -10.39 -0.31
C ASP A 184 0.34 -10.92 -1.21
N ASP A 185 -0.91 -10.65 -0.83
CA ASP A 185 -2.09 -11.14 -1.57
C ASP A 185 -2.14 -10.62 -3.01
N SER A 186 -1.71 -9.38 -3.22
CA SER A 186 -1.67 -8.76 -4.55
C SER A 186 -0.65 -9.44 -5.46
N LEU A 187 0.54 -9.74 -4.92
CA LEU A 187 1.54 -10.51 -5.64
C LEU A 187 1.09 -11.96 -5.87
N ALA A 188 0.45 -12.60 -4.88
CA ALA A 188 -0.07 -13.95 -5.02
C ALA A 188 -1.10 -14.06 -6.16
N ARG A 189 -2.06 -13.13 -6.24
CA ARG A 189 -3.06 -13.08 -7.30
C ARG A 189 -2.46 -12.78 -8.66
N LEU A 190 -1.47 -11.88 -8.72
CA LEU A 190 -0.73 -11.65 -9.95
C LEU A 190 0.03 -12.92 -10.41
N ILE A 191 0.63 -13.68 -9.48
CA ILE A 191 1.26 -14.97 -9.79
C ILE A 191 0.23 -15.96 -10.36
N TYR A 192 -0.96 -16.10 -9.77
CA TYR A 192 -2.02 -16.96 -10.33
C TYR A 192 -2.46 -16.52 -11.75
N ALA A 193 -2.52 -15.22 -12.00
CA ALA A 193 -2.90 -14.64 -13.29
C ALA A 193 -1.81 -14.75 -14.38
N ALA A 194 -0.54 -14.76 -13.97
CA ALA A 194 0.62 -14.66 -14.84
C ALA A 194 1.34 -16.00 -15.09
N ALA A 195 1.37 -16.89 -14.10
CA ALA A 195 2.11 -18.15 -14.19
C ALA A 195 1.46 -19.09 -15.21
N ASP A 196 2.25 -19.59 -16.15
CA ASP A 196 1.81 -20.59 -17.12
C ASP A 196 1.63 -21.94 -16.44
N ILE A 197 2.66 -22.37 -15.69
CA ILE A 197 2.66 -23.59 -14.89
C ILE A 197 2.64 -23.18 -13.42
N PHE A 198 1.62 -23.63 -12.69
CA PHE A 198 1.55 -23.42 -11.24
C PHE A 198 2.06 -24.65 -10.50
N LEU A 199 3.18 -24.51 -9.79
CA LEU A 199 3.81 -25.59 -9.06
C LEU A 199 3.12 -25.80 -7.71
N LEU A 200 2.60 -27.00 -7.49
CA LEU A 200 2.13 -27.46 -6.18
C LEU A 200 2.60 -28.90 -5.88
N PRO A 201 3.91 -29.16 -5.83
CA PRO A 201 4.48 -30.49 -5.64
C PRO A 201 4.63 -30.80 -4.14
N VAL A 202 3.52 -30.77 -3.40
CA VAL A 202 3.50 -31.07 -1.96
C VAL A 202 3.34 -32.57 -1.73
N SER A 203 4.02 -33.14 -0.72
CA SER A 203 3.90 -34.56 -0.36
C SER A 203 2.50 -34.89 0.18
N GLU A 204 1.92 -33.95 0.92
CA GLU A 204 0.62 -34.09 1.55
C GLU A 204 -0.24 -32.84 1.31
N SER A 205 -1.46 -33.03 0.80
CA SER A 205 -2.44 -31.96 0.62
C SER A 205 -3.81 -32.38 1.15
N PRO A 206 -4.08 -32.16 2.45
CA PRO A 206 -5.34 -32.56 3.07
C PRO A 206 -6.55 -31.84 2.45
N SER A 207 -6.41 -30.58 1.99
CA SER A 207 -7.45 -29.82 1.26
C SER A 207 -7.01 -28.42 0.79
N GLY A 208 -5.85 -28.30 0.14
CA GLY A 208 -5.40 -27.01 -0.41
C GLY A 208 -6.41 -26.40 -1.41
N ILE A 209 -6.45 -25.07 -1.50
CA ILE A 209 -7.28 -24.33 -2.48
C ILE A 209 -6.48 -23.74 -3.64
N ASN A 210 -5.15 -23.73 -3.56
CA ASN A 210 -4.28 -23.03 -4.50
C ASN A 210 -4.43 -23.52 -5.95
N GLN A 211 -4.67 -24.82 -6.14
CA GLN A 211 -4.96 -25.41 -7.44
C GLN A 211 -6.28 -24.91 -8.03
N TYR A 212 -7.31 -24.70 -7.20
CA TYR A 212 -8.58 -24.14 -7.67
C TYR A 212 -8.41 -22.70 -8.13
N ILE A 213 -7.65 -21.89 -7.37
CA ILE A 213 -7.35 -20.51 -7.73
C ILE A 213 -6.52 -20.47 -9.01
N ALA A 214 -5.42 -21.24 -9.10
CA ALA A 214 -4.58 -21.33 -10.28
C ALA A 214 -5.40 -21.68 -11.53
N MET A 215 -6.19 -22.75 -11.48
CA MET A 215 -7.05 -23.17 -12.59
C MET A 215 -8.07 -22.11 -12.98
N ARG A 216 -8.68 -21.43 -12.01
CA ARG A 216 -9.66 -20.37 -12.26
C ARG A 216 -9.06 -19.14 -12.95
N TYR A 217 -7.81 -18.83 -12.65
CA TYR A 217 -7.08 -17.78 -13.35
C TYR A 217 -6.53 -18.27 -14.70
N GLY A 218 -6.51 -19.58 -14.97
CA GLY A 218 -6.01 -20.18 -16.22
C GLY A 218 -4.55 -20.61 -16.17
N ALA A 219 -3.94 -20.67 -14.98
CA ALA A 219 -2.65 -21.31 -14.78
C ALA A 219 -2.85 -22.83 -14.76
N VAL A 220 -1.90 -23.58 -15.34
CA VAL A 220 -1.99 -25.04 -15.43
C VAL A 220 -1.24 -25.66 -14.25
N PRO A 221 -1.91 -26.36 -13.33
CA PRO A 221 -1.26 -26.93 -12.17
C PRO A 221 -0.38 -28.13 -12.53
N LEU A 222 0.82 -28.19 -11.95
CA LEU A 222 1.69 -29.36 -11.91
C LEU A 222 1.78 -29.83 -10.46
N VAL A 223 1.27 -31.03 -10.19
CA VAL A 223 1.03 -31.53 -8.82
C VAL A 223 1.60 -32.93 -8.61
N TYR A 224 1.95 -33.23 -7.36
CA TYR A 224 2.13 -34.62 -6.95
C TYR A 224 0.76 -35.30 -6.82
N HIS A 225 0.67 -36.56 -7.21
CA HIS A 225 -0.55 -37.36 -7.07
C HIS A 225 -0.84 -37.68 -5.59
N THR A 226 -1.38 -36.71 -4.84
CA THR A 226 -1.63 -36.83 -3.40
C THR A 226 -2.94 -36.18 -2.96
N GLY A 227 -3.57 -36.74 -1.92
CA GLY A 227 -4.67 -36.10 -1.18
C GLY A 227 -5.78 -35.51 -2.06
N SER A 228 -6.13 -34.26 -1.80
CA SER A 228 -7.12 -33.52 -2.60
C SER A 228 -6.66 -33.17 -4.02
N LEU A 229 -5.35 -33.16 -4.29
CA LEU A 229 -4.79 -32.79 -5.60
C LEU A 229 -5.06 -33.86 -6.66
N CYS A 230 -5.05 -35.13 -6.29
CA CYS A 230 -5.30 -36.21 -7.25
C CYS A 230 -6.74 -36.20 -7.80
N GLN A 231 -7.71 -35.71 -7.03
CA GLN A 231 -9.11 -35.60 -7.47
C GLN A 231 -9.43 -34.26 -8.12
N SER A 232 -8.78 -33.18 -7.68
CA SER A 232 -9.04 -31.83 -8.17
C SER A 232 -8.34 -31.49 -9.48
N VAL A 233 -7.23 -32.18 -9.79
CA VAL A 233 -6.50 -32.04 -11.05
C VAL A 233 -6.71 -33.35 -11.82
N GLU A 234 -7.08 -33.29 -13.10
CA GLU A 234 -7.14 -34.45 -13.99
C GLU A 234 -5.85 -34.42 -14.84
N ASN A 235 -5.11 -35.54 -14.90
CA ASN A 235 -3.84 -35.56 -15.63
C ASN A 235 -4.10 -35.44 -17.14
N TYR A 236 -3.31 -34.63 -17.82
CA TYR A 236 -3.38 -34.51 -19.27
C TYR A 236 -2.96 -35.84 -19.95
N GLY A 237 -3.92 -36.51 -20.59
CA GLY A 237 -3.75 -37.83 -21.24
C GLY A 237 -3.54 -37.80 -22.76
N GLY A 238 -3.43 -36.62 -23.38
CA GLY A 238 -3.29 -36.47 -24.83
C GLY A 238 -4.62 -36.26 -25.60
N PRO A 239 -4.56 -35.93 -26.90
CA PRO A 239 -5.73 -35.56 -27.72
C PRO A 239 -6.64 -36.75 -28.15
N ARG A 240 -6.34 -37.99 -27.72
CA ARG A 240 -7.06 -39.22 -28.13
C ARG A 240 -8.08 -39.74 -27.12
N ASN A 241 -8.15 -39.19 -25.91
CA ASN A 241 -9.24 -39.50 -24.98
C ASN A 241 -10.44 -38.63 -25.36
N ALA A 242 -11.20 -39.07 -26.34
CA ALA A 242 -12.35 -38.35 -26.89
C ALA A 242 -13.59 -38.41 -25.99
N ASP A 243 -13.62 -39.32 -25.00
CA ASP A 243 -14.79 -39.54 -24.13
C ASP A 243 -14.67 -38.86 -22.75
N ASP A 244 -13.44 -38.55 -22.29
CA ASP A 244 -13.15 -37.82 -21.05
C ASP A 244 -12.14 -36.70 -21.35
N GLY A 245 -12.55 -35.45 -21.17
CA GLY A 245 -11.90 -34.25 -21.71
C GLY A 245 -10.38 -34.10 -21.49
N VAL A 246 -9.78 -33.24 -22.32
CA VAL A 246 -8.39 -32.78 -22.31
C VAL A 246 -7.99 -32.38 -20.88
N GLY A 247 -7.26 -33.24 -20.15
CA GLY A 247 -7.02 -33.09 -18.71
C GLY A 247 -6.53 -31.70 -18.26
N ILE A 248 -6.88 -31.32 -17.03
CA ILE A 248 -6.75 -29.95 -16.46
C ILE A 248 -5.40 -29.64 -15.77
N GLY A 249 -4.39 -30.51 -15.91
CA GLY A 249 -3.06 -30.29 -15.36
C GLY A 249 -2.10 -31.46 -15.58
N PHE A 250 -0.93 -31.39 -14.94
CA PHE A 250 0.11 -32.41 -15.03
C PHE A 250 0.34 -33.07 -13.66
N LYS A 251 0.39 -34.39 -13.63
CA LYS A 251 0.67 -35.16 -12.42
C LYS A 251 1.94 -35.98 -12.56
N PHE A 252 2.71 -36.00 -11.49
CA PHE A 252 3.76 -36.98 -11.29
C PHE A 252 3.36 -37.91 -10.14
N TYR A 253 3.75 -39.18 -10.23
CA TYR A 253 3.19 -40.27 -9.42
C TYR A 253 4.17 -40.81 -8.39
N GLU A 254 5.47 -40.65 -8.62
CA GLU A 254 6.50 -40.97 -7.63
C GLU A 254 7.01 -39.69 -7.00
N TYR A 255 7.10 -39.60 -5.68
CA TYR A 255 7.58 -38.39 -4.99
C TYR A 255 9.11 -38.28 -5.07
N THR A 256 9.65 -38.23 -6.29
CA THR A 256 11.07 -38.26 -6.61
C THR A 256 11.42 -37.10 -7.54
N PRO A 257 12.63 -36.51 -7.42
CA PRO A 257 13.09 -35.47 -8.34
C PRO A 257 13.01 -35.88 -9.81
N GLU A 258 13.25 -37.15 -10.12
CA GLU A 258 13.23 -37.72 -11.47
C GLU A 258 11.82 -37.65 -12.08
N SER A 259 10.81 -38.18 -11.38
CA SER A 259 9.42 -38.19 -11.84
C SER A 259 8.87 -36.77 -12.01
N PHE A 260 9.22 -35.87 -11.08
CA PHE A 260 8.91 -34.45 -11.19
C PHE A 260 9.54 -33.81 -12.43
N LEU A 261 10.83 -34.03 -12.66
CA LEU A 261 11.57 -33.42 -13.76
C LEU A 261 11.08 -33.91 -15.13
N GLU A 262 10.74 -35.19 -15.26
CA GLU A 262 10.13 -35.75 -16.47
C GLU A 262 8.79 -35.09 -16.78
N THR A 263 7.94 -34.96 -15.75
CA THR A 263 6.62 -34.31 -15.86
C THR A 263 6.76 -32.83 -16.20
N LEU A 264 7.72 -32.13 -15.59
CA LEU A 264 7.99 -30.73 -15.90
C LEU A 264 8.50 -30.54 -17.34
N LYS A 265 9.41 -31.39 -17.80
CA LYS A 265 9.89 -31.39 -19.19
C LYS A 265 8.74 -31.60 -20.18
N PHE A 266 7.82 -32.49 -19.86
CA PHE A 266 6.61 -32.73 -20.64
C PHE A 266 5.68 -31.51 -20.65
N ALA A 267 5.40 -30.91 -19.50
CA ALA A 267 4.59 -29.68 -19.44
C ALA A 267 5.20 -28.53 -20.26
N ILE A 268 6.52 -28.34 -20.16
CA ILE A 268 7.26 -27.33 -20.93
C ILE A 268 7.23 -27.67 -22.44
N SER A 269 7.28 -28.93 -22.84
CA SER A 269 7.23 -29.29 -24.26
C SER A 269 5.89 -28.97 -24.89
N ILE A 270 4.78 -29.21 -24.18
CA ILE A 270 3.43 -28.84 -24.61
C ILE A 270 3.24 -27.32 -24.63
N TYR A 271 3.74 -26.59 -23.62
CA TYR A 271 3.71 -25.12 -23.63
C TYR A 271 4.48 -24.52 -24.81
N SER A 272 5.62 -25.13 -25.15
CA SER A 272 6.53 -24.64 -26.19
C SER A 272 6.16 -25.11 -27.60
N ASP A 273 5.01 -25.77 -27.79
CA ASP A 273 4.55 -26.19 -29.10
C ASP A 273 4.17 -24.95 -29.94
N PRO A 274 4.60 -24.87 -31.22
CA PRO A 274 4.19 -23.79 -32.12
C PRO A 274 2.67 -23.66 -32.28
N ASP A 275 1.92 -24.75 -32.12
CA ASP A 275 0.46 -24.74 -32.05
C ASP A 275 -0.04 -24.53 -30.61
N GLU A 276 -0.30 -23.26 -30.28
CA GLU A 276 -0.78 -22.85 -28.96
C GLU A 276 -2.20 -23.35 -28.63
N SER A 277 -2.94 -23.88 -29.62
CA SER A 277 -4.34 -24.28 -29.42
C SER A 277 -4.49 -25.33 -28.34
N LEU A 278 -3.52 -26.24 -28.21
CA LEU A 278 -3.57 -27.30 -27.21
C LEU A 278 -3.43 -26.74 -25.79
N TRP A 279 -2.39 -25.93 -25.55
CA TRP A 279 -2.19 -25.29 -24.26
C TRP A 279 -3.39 -24.42 -23.90
N ARG A 280 -3.90 -23.68 -24.88
CA ARG A 280 -5.05 -22.82 -24.71
C ARG A 280 -6.31 -23.58 -24.32
N ASN A 281 -6.53 -24.74 -24.92
CA ASN A 281 -7.65 -25.60 -24.57
C ASN A 281 -7.56 -26.07 -23.12
N ILE A 282 -6.38 -26.51 -22.67
CA ILE A 282 -6.15 -26.89 -21.26
C ILE A 282 -6.54 -25.73 -20.32
N GLN A 283 -6.06 -24.51 -20.60
CA GLN A 283 -6.42 -23.34 -19.78
C GLN A 283 -7.94 -23.07 -19.78
N LEU A 284 -8.60 -23.17 -20.93
CA LEU A 284 -10.05 -22.94 -21.03
C LEU A 284 -10.86 -24.02 -20.28
N PHE A 285 -10.41 -25.27 -20.31
CA PHE A 285 -11.00 -26.35 -19.52
C PHE A 285 -10.80 -26.13 -18.01
N ASN A 286 -9.62 -25.66 -17.59
CA ASN A 286 -9.36 -25.32 -16.19
C ASN A 286 -10.33 -24.25 -15.68
N MET A 287 -10.51 -23.17 -16.45
CA MET A 287 -11.40 -22.06 -16.09
C MET A 287 -12.89 -22.44 -16.14
N LEU A 288 -13.25 -23.53 -16.82
CA LEU A 288 -14.62 -24.04 -16.89
C LEU A 288 -15.02 -24.81 -15.62
N LYS A 289 -14.06 -25.41 -14.91
CA LYS A 289 -14.35 -26.20 -13.71
C LYS A 289 -14.82 -25.27 -12.58
N THR A 290 -15.95 -25.61 -11.98
CA THR A 290 -16.54 -24.85 -10.87
C THR A 290 -16.16 -25.47 -9.54
N PHE A 291 -15.34 -24.76 -8.75
CA PHE A 291 -14.88 -25.19 -7.42
C PHE A 291 -15.44 -24.30 -6.30
N ASN A 292 -16.68 -23.85 -6.40
CA ASN A 292 -17.28 -22.91 -5.45
C ASN A 292 -17.83 -23.59 -4.17
N TRP A 293 -18.14 -22.78 -3.16
CA TRP A 293 -18.69 -23.25 -1.88
C TRP A 293 -20.14 -23.77 -1.93
N SER A 294 -20.90 -23.55 -3.00
CA SER A 294 -22.34 -23.86 -3.00
C SER A 294 -22.64 -25.35 -2.76
N THR A 295 -21.84 -26.25 -3.34
CA THR A 295 -22.01 -27.69 -3.16
C THR A 295 -21.45 -28.19 -1.82
N PRO A 296 -20.20 -27.85 -1.41
CA PRO A 296 -19.69 -28.20 -0.09
C PRO A 296 -20.54 -27.67 1.08
N ALA A 297 -21.00 -26.42 1.01
CA ALA A 297 -21.79 -25.81 2.07
C ALA A 297 -23.12 -26.55 2.30
N GLY A 298 -23.79 -26.98 1.22
CA GLY A 298 -24.99 -27.82 1.33
C GLY A 298 -24.73 -29.11 2.10
N LYS A 299 -23.62 -29.81 1.78
CA LYS A 299 -23.21 -31.04 2.49
C LYS A 299 -22.93 -30.79 3.97
N TYR A 300 -22.26 -29.68 4.33
CA TYR A 300 -22.06 -29.31 5.73
C TYR A 300 -23.39 -29.06 6.45
N VAL A 301 -24.30 -28.30 5.84
CA VAL A 301 -25.63 -28.02 6.41
C VAL A 301 -26.40 -29.31 6.68
N ASP A 302 -26.40 -30.24 5.72
CA ASP A 302 -27.07 -31.52 5.88
C ASP A 302 -26.41 -32.38 6.97
N HIS A 303 -25.09 -32.35 7.09
CA HIS A 303 -24.35 -33.05 8.14
C HIS A 303 -24.67 -32.49 9.53
N TYR A 304 -24.73 -31.16 9.67
CA TYR A 304 -25.14 -30.51 10.93
C TYR A 304 -26.60 -30.81 11.29
N ARG A 305 -27.51 -30.89 10.31
CA ARG A 305 -28.89 -31.33 10.55
C ARG A 305 -28.94 -32.75 11.08
N LYS A 306 -28.16 -33.66 10.49
CA LYS A 306 -28.03 -35.04 10.97
C LYS A 306 -27.50 -35.10 12.40
N ALA A 307 -26.43 -34.35 12.71
CA ALA A 307 -25.87 -34.26 14.06
C ALA A 307 -26.91 -33.85 15.10
N ARG A 308 -27.78 -32.88 14.78
CA ARG A 308 -28.87 -32.44 15.68
C ARG A 308 -29.96 -33.49 15.87
N SER A 309 -30.26 -34.27 14.83
CA SER A 309 -31.36 -35.25 14.85
C SER A 309 -30.97 -36.64 15.33
N GLN A 310 -29.67 -36.97 15.24
CA GLN A 310 -29.08 -38.28 15.52
C GLN A 310 -27.76 -38.06 16.25
N PRO A 311 -27.80 -37.63 17.52
CA PRO A 311 -26.58 -37.45 18.32
C PRO A 311 -25.89 -38.79 18.52
N ALA A 312 -24.56 -38.76 18.71
CA ALA A 312 -23.80 -39.97 18.96
C ALA A 312 -24.21 -40.60 20.32
N THR A 313 -24.07 -41.92 20.43
CA THR A 313 -24.29 -42.62 21.70
C THR A 313 -23.31 -42.08 22.74
N PRO A 314 -23.77 -41.67 23.95
CA PRO A 314 -22.87 -41.16 24.99
C PRO A 314 -21.85 -42.23 25.37
N ILE A 315 -20.57 -41.85 25.36
CA ILE A 315 -19.49 -42.69 25.88
C ILE A 315 -19.38 -42.42 27.37
N GLU A 316 -19.47 -43.46 28.18
CA GLU A 316 -19.33 -43.40 29.64
C GLU A 316 -18.02 -42.68 30.03
N PRO A 317 -18.08 -41.61 30.86
CA PRO A 317 -16.89 -40.91 31.31
C PRO A 317 -15.94 -41.83 32.09
N GLY A 318 -14.67 -41.88 31.69
CA GLY A 318 -13.62 -42.48 32.51
C GLY A 318 -13.30 -41.66 33.77
N THR A 319 -12.38 -42.16 34.60
CA THR A 319 -11.93 -41.48 35.83
C THR A 319 -11.50 -40.04 35.53
N PRO A 320 -12.03 -39.02 36.24
CA PRO A 320 -11.67 -37.63 36.01
C PRO A 320 -10.18 -37.40 36.24
N ILE A 321 -9.50 -36.82 35.25
CA ILE A 321 -8.13 -36.30 35.43
C ILE A 321 -8.21 -35.19 36.48
N ARG A 322 -7.43 -35.31 37.56
CA ARG A 322 -7.35 -34.25 38.60
C ARG A 322 -6.95 -32.93 37.95
N ARG A 323 -7.81 -31.92 38.08
CA ARG A 323 -7.61 -30.58 37.52
C ARG A 323 -6.46 -29.89 38.27
N ASN A 324 -5.32 -29.70 37.61
CA ASN A 324 -4.23 -28.87 38.15
C ASN A 324 -4.55 -27.39 37.86
N HIS A 325 -4.79 -26.61 38.92
CA HIS A 325 -5.17 -25.19 38.83
C HIS A 325 -4.08 -24.35 38.16
N ASP A 326 -2.80 -24.68 38.39
CA ASP A 326 -1.66 -23.93 37.84
C ASP A 326 -1.52 -24.12 36.33
N MET A 327 -1.77 -25.34 35.84
CA MET A 327 -1.78 -25.63 34.40
C MET A 327 -2.92 -24.91 33.66
N ARG A 328 -4.08 -24.76 34.31
CA ARG A 328 -5.19 -23.97 33.75
C ARG A 328 -4.88 -22.48 33.69
N LEU A 329 -4.22 -21.95 34.73
CA LEU A 329 -3.77 -20.55 34.72
C LEU A 329 -2.77 -20.31 33.59
N LEU A 330 -1.78 -21.19 33.43
CA LEU A 330 -0.81 -21.11 32.33
C LEU A 330 -1.49 -21.17 30.96
N GLN A 331 -2.41 -22.12 30.76
CA GLN A 331 -3.16 -22.23 29.52
C GLN A 331 -3.99 -20.97 29.25
N ALA A 332 -4.64 -20.42 30.27
CA ALA A 332 -5.45 -19.22 30.15
C ALA A 332 -4.63 -17.96 29.84
N LEU A 333 -3.44 -17.83 30.44
CA LEU A 333 -2.50 -16.75 30.09
C LEU A 333 -2.08 -16.88 28.62
N LEU A 334 -1.75 -18.08 28.15
CA LEU A 334 -1.44 -18.33 26.74
C LEU A 334 -2.63 -18.05 25.81
N GLU A 335 -3.85 -18.40 26.21
CA GLU A 335 -5.06 -18.11 25.43
C GLU A 335 -5.35 -16.60 25.37
N ILE A 336 -5.16 -15.87 26.47
CA ILE A 336 -5.28 -14.40 26.53
C ILE A 336 -4.22 -13.75 25.64
N ASP A 337 -2.96 -14.17 25.74
CA ASP A 337 -1.87 -13.65 24.93
C ASP A 337 -2.08 -13.92 23.44
N ASN A 338 -2.81 -14.98 23.08
CA ASN A 338 -3.12 -15.35 21.70
C ASN A 338 -4.48 -14.86 21.19
N LEU A 339 -5.24 -14.06 21.97
CA LEU A 339 -6.53 -13.53 21.54
C LEU A 339 -6.39 -12.79 20.20
N PRO A 340 -7.13 -13.15 19.14
CA PRO A 340 -6.85 -12.71 17.77
C PRO A 340 -6.80 -11.17 17.63
N GLY A 341 -5.89 -10.69 16.78
CA GLY A 341 -5.87 -9.28 16.35
C GLY A 341 -7.11 -8.94 15.51
N LEU A 342 -7.48 -7.65 15.44
CA LEU A 342 -8.72 -7.22 14.78
C LEU A 342 -8.65 -7.34 13.26
N GLY A 343 -9.34 -8.34 12.71
CA GLY A 343 -9.96 -8.29 11.38
C GLY A 343 -11.44 -7.92 11.53
N THR A 344 -11.78 -6.67 11.25
CA THR A 344 -13.15 -6.10 11.11
C THR A 344 -14.20 -6.44 12.22
N ARG A 345 -14.53 -5.43 13.05
CA ARG A 345 -15.77 -5.31 13.86
C ARG A 345 -16.10 -6.43 14.89
N LYS A 346 -15.10 -7.01 15.58
CA LYS A 346 -15.36 -8.03 16.63
C LYS A 346 -14.73 -7.74 17.99
N THR A 347 -14.53 -6.47 18.33
CA THR A 347 -13.91 -6.10 19.62
C THR A 347 -14.70 -6.60 20.83
N GLN A 348 -16.04 -6.62 20.74
CA GLN A 348 -16.90 -7.23 21.76
C GLN A 348 -16.65 -8.73 21.93
N GLU A 349 -16.30 -9.46 20.86
CA GLU A 349 -16.00 -10.89 20.97
C GLU A 349 -14.66 -11.14 21.68
N ILE A 350 -13.69 -10.23 21.54
CA ILE A 350 -12.41 -10.30 22.27
C ILE A 350 -12.68 -10.13 23.79
N LEU A 351 -13.48 -9.13 24.17
CA LEU A 351 -13.85 -8.92 25.58
C LEU A 351 -14.63 -10.12 26.14
N LYS A 352 -15.59 -10.67 25.37
CA LYS A 352 -16.35 -11.87 25.76
C LYS A 352 -15.47 -13.10 25.90
N GLN A 353 -14.50 -13.27 25.00
CA GLN A 353 -13.59 -14.41 25.05
C GLN A 353 -12.67 -14.33 26.27
N ALA A 354 -12.12 -13.15 26.55
CA ALA A 354 -11.35 -12.90 27.78
C ALA A 354 -12.21 -13.18 29.03
N ALA A 355 -13.45 -12.68 29.08
CA ALA A 355 -14.36 -12.94 30.20
C ALA A 355 -14.65 -14.44 30.40
N ARG A 356 -14.84 -15.21 29.32
CA ARG A 356 -15.04 -16.67 29.38
C ARG A 356 -13.80 -17.39 29.91
N ILE A 357 -12.61 -17.02 29.46
CA ILE A 357 -11.34 -17.59 29.94
C ILE A 357 -11.19 -17.32 31.44
N ILE A 358 -11.35 -16.07 31.85
CA ILE A 358 -11.26 -15.65 33.26
C ILE A 358 -12.28 -16.41 34.12
N ARG A 359 -13.54 -16.50 33.67
CA ARG A 359 -14.60 -17.23 34.38
C ARG A 359 -14.26 -18.72 34.54
N GLY A 360 -13.77 -19.35 33.49
CA GLY A 360 -13.45 -20.78 33.47
C GLY A 360 -12.27 -21.16 34.37
N VAL A 361 -11.29 -20.26 34.51
CA VAL A 361 -10.09 -20.48 35.35
C VAL A 361 -10.39 -20.20 36.81
N LEU A 362 -11.03 -19.07 37.10
CA LEU A 362 -11.29 -18.63 38.47
C LEU A 362 -12.49 -19.32 39.10
N GLU A 363 -13.28 -20.07 38.32
CA GLU A 363 -14.49 -20.76 38.78
C GLU A 363 -15.49 -19.81 39.44
N CYS A 364 -15.70 -18.64 38.84
CA CYS A 364 -16.62 -17.62 39.36
C CYS A 364 -18.00 -17.66 38.66
N ASP A 365 -19.01 -17.17 39.37
CA ASP A 365 -20.40 -17.17 38.90
C ASP A 365 -20.64 -16.13 37.80
N ALA A 366 -19.99 -14.96 37.91
CA ALA A 366 -20.03 -13.91 36.90
C ALA A 366 -18.70 -13.17 36.77
N VAL A 367 -18.44 -12.64 35.55
CA VAL A 367 -17.30 -11.79 35.22
C VAL A 367 -17.80 -10.61 34.39
N TYR A 368 -17.38 -9.40 34.76
CA TYR A 368 -17.62 -8.17 34.02
C TYR A 368 -16.28 -7.57 33.61
N VAL A 369 -16.14 -7.26 32.32
CA VAL A 369 -14.95 -6.61 31.77
C VAL A 369 -15.36 -5.25 31.24
N TRP A 370 -14.72 -4.19 31.74
CA TRP A 370 -15.04 -2.81 31.42
C TRP A 370 -13.90 -2.19 30.63
N ASP A 371 -14.22 -1.43 29.58
CA ASP A 371 -13.28 -0.66 28.77
C ASP A 371 -13.46 0.84 29.04
N THR A 372 -12.37 1.56 29.31
CA THR A 372 -12.38 3.00 29.57
C THR A 372 -12.44 3.84 28.28
N GLU A 373 -12.06 3.29 27.13
CA GLU A 373 -11.79 4.10 25.94
C GLU A 373 -12.99 4.33 25.03
N LYS A 374 -14.08 3.56 25.17
CA LYS A 374 -15.27 3.64 24.28
C LYS A 374 -14.95 3.49 22.77
N ARG A 375 -13.69 3.24 22.41
CA ARG A 375 -13.18 3.03 21.04
C ARG A 375 -13.50 1.63 20.53
N LEU A 376 -13.79 0.72 21.44
CA LEU A 376 -14.11 -0.68 21.17
C LEU A 376 -15.61 -0.92 20.88
N GLY A 377 -16.45 0.12 20.90
CA GLY A 377 -17.83 0.08 20.42
C GLY A 377 -18.74 1.14 21.06
N ARG A 378 -19.45 1.91 20.23
CA ARG A 378 -20.60 2.75 20.61
C ARG A 378 -21.88 2.00 20.21
N ASN A 379 -22.83 1.97 21.13
CA ASN A 379 -24.15 1.30 21.11
C ASN A 379 -24.14 -0.08 21.81
N ASP A 380 -24.89 -0.13 22.90
CA ASP A 380 -25.39 -1.32 23.60
C ASP A 380 -24.33 -2.16 24.33
N LEU A 381 -23.76 -1.61 25.41
CA LEU A 381 -23.35 -2.44 26.55
C LEU A 381 -24.63 -2.86 27.30
N GLU A 382 -25.32 -3.86 26.78
CA GLU A 382 -25.93 -4.83 27.70
C GLU A 382 -24.75 -5.61 28.32
N PRO A 383 -24.63 -5.68 29.65
CA PRO A 383 -23.71 -6.60 30.28
C PRO A 383 -23.99 -8.01 29.76
N SER A 384 -22.98 -8.71 29.25
CA SER A 384 -23.19 -10.01 28.64
C SER A 384 -23.64 -11.03 29.70
N LEU A 385 -24.97 -11.18 29.77
CA LEU A 385 -25.72 -12.20 30.48
C LEU A 385 -25.40 -13.55 29.86
N ASP A 386 -24.85 -14.45 30.66
CA ASP A 386 -24.88 -15.88 30.35
C ASP A 386 -25.82 -16.55 31.37
N HIS A 387 -27.11 -16.21 31.28
CA HIS A 387 -28.25 -17.10 31.51
C HIS A 387 -29.56 -16.48 31.01
N THR A 388 -30.37 -17.35 30.40
CA THR A 388 -31.70 -17.13 29.83
C THR A 388 -32.73 -16.78 30.90
N ASP A 389 -33.11 -15.51 31.03
CA ASP A 389 -34.49 -15.00 31.08
C ASP A 389 -34.50 -13.50 31.44
N ARG A 390 -35.44 -12.75 30.85
CA ARG A 390 -35.58 -11.29 31.00
C ARG A 390 -35.86 -10.86 32.45
N THR A 391 -35.17 -9.81 32.93
CA THR A 391 -35.75 -8.50 33.36
C THR A 391 -34.65 -7.54 33.87
N GLU A 392 -34.67 -6.32 33.32
CA GLU A 392 -34.06 -5.03 33.76
C GLU A 392 -32.60 -5.03 34.27
N ALA A 393 -31.69 -4.57 33.40
CA ALA A 393 -30.34 -4.16 33.78
C ALA A 393 -30.38 -2.91 34.69
N PRO A 394 -29.47 -2.80 35.67
CA PRO A 394 -29.40 -1.63 36.54
C PRO A 394 -28.98 -0.37 35.78
N ASP A 395 -29.59 0.76 36.14
CA ASP A 395 -29.27 2.08 35.59
C ASP A 395 -27.82 2.46 35.89
N LEU A 396 -26.97 2.37 34.85
CA LEU A 396 -25.56 2.77 34.83
C LEU A 396 -25.33 4.17 35.43
N THR A 397 -26.33 5.04 35.38
CA THR A 397 -26.27 6.41 35.94
C THR A 397 -26.20 6.40 37.46
N GLN A 398 -26.84 5.45 38.15
CA GLN A 398 -26.83 5.36 39.62
C GLN A 398 -25.50 4.85 40.18
N VAL A 399 -24.86 3.90 39.48
CA VAL A 399 -23.54 3.36 39.83
C VAL A 399 -22.45 4.43 39.64
N VAL A 400 -22.53 5.22 38.56
CA VAL A 400 -21.64 6.37 38.31
C VAL A 400 -21.90 7.52 39.29
N ALA A 401 -23.16 7.76 39.68
CA ALA A 401 -23.52 8.78 40.66
C ALA A 401 -23.03 8.47 42.09
N MET A 402 -22.91 7.19 42.46
CA MET A 402 -22.30 6.77 43.73
C MET A 402 -20.78 7.02 43.77
N LEU A 403 -20.08 6.78 42.67
CA LEU A 403 -18.64 7.08 42.55
C LEU A 403 -18.32 8.57 42.63
N ASN A 404 -19.29 9.44 42.30
CA ASN A 404 -19.18 10.89 42.40
C ASN A 404 -19.55 11.45 43.78
N LYS A 405 -20.00 10.61 44.73
CA LYS A 405 -20.32 11.04 46.09
C LYS A 405 -19.29 10.50 47.08
N SER A 406 -18.19 11.23 47.24
CA SER A 406 -17.57 11.65 48.50
C SER A 406 -16.15 12.18 48.22
N GLU A 407 -16.03 13.50 48.22
CA GLU A 407 -14.80 14.29 48.42
C GLU A 407 -13.58 14.04 47.53
N ILE A 408 -13.40 15.02 46.63
CA ILE A 408 -12.16 15.48 46.00
C ILE A 408 -10.90 14.99 46.73
N SER A 409 -10.23 14.02 46.14
CA SER A 409 -8.78 13.82 46.29
C SER A 409 -8.19 13.85 44.88
N VAL A 410 -7.66 15.03 44.54
CA VAL A 410 -6.80 15.23 43.38
C VAL A 410 -5.55 14.38 43.60
N TRP A 411 -5.28 13.42 42.73
CA TRP A 411 -3.92 12.92 42.55
C TRP A 411 -3.35 13.52 41.28
N GLY A 412 -2.73 14.69 41.44
CA GLY A 412 -1.70 15.17 40.54
C GLY A 412 -0.39 14.44 40.83
N GLN A 413 0.40 14.19 39.79
CA GLN A 413 1.76 13.63 39.85
C GLN A 413 1.92 12.40 40.77
N PHE A 414 1.67 11.21 40.23
CA PHE A 414 2.32 10.02 40.80
C PHE A 414 3.74 9.92 40.22
N GLY A 415 4.72 10.14 41.10
CA GLY A 415 6.09 9.71 40.89
C GLY A 415 6.19 8.18 40.89
N ASP A 416 7.23 7.70 40.22
CA ASP A 416 7.59 6.32 39.88
C ASP A 416 7.80 5.33 41.05
N SER A 417 7.24 5.53 42.25
CA SER A 417 7.68 4.77 43.44
C SER A 417 6.66 3.88 44.16
N ASP A 418 5.41 3.74 43.73
CA ASP A 418 4.44 2.86 44.45
C ASP A 418 3.57 1.98 43.53
N LEU A 419 4.20 1.30 42.57
CA LEU A 419 3.65 0.08 41.94
C LEU A 419 4.17 -1.20 42.62
N ASN A 420 4.24 -1.19 43.95
CA ASN A 420 4.50 -2.41 44.71
C ASN A 420 3.24 -3.29 44.74
N GLY A 421 3.07 -4.11 43.70
CA GLY A 421 2.68 -5.54 43.70
C GLY A 421 1.56 -6.11 44.58
N ASN A 422 0.88 -5.35 45.43
CA ASN A 422 -0.16 -5.84 46.33
C ASN A 422 -1.51 -5.20 45.96
N CYS A 423 -2.35 -5.96 45.24
CA CYS A 423 -3.77 -5.66 45.12
C CYS A 423 -4.40 -5.68 46.52
N GLN A 424 -4.80 -4.53 47.04
CA GLN A 424 -5.79 -4.51 48.11
C GLN A 424 -7.16 -4.71 47.44
N PRO A 425 -7.89 -5.79 47.74
CA PRO A 425 -9.25 -5.98 47.22
C PRO A 425 -10.11 -4.79 47.64
N ILE A 426 -10.88 -4.22 46.71
CA ILE A 426 -12.01 -3.36 47.10
C ILE A 426 -13.02 -4.30 47.75
N THR A 427 -13.12 -4.23 49.08
CA THR A 427 -14.00 -5.07 49.89
C THR A 427 -15.46 -4.72 49.62
N ASP A 428 -16.24 -5.77 49.33
CA ASP A 428 -17.70 -5.82 49.18
C ASP A 428 -18.37 -5.16 47.97
N LEU A 429 -18.17 -5.79 46.80
CA LEU A 429 -19.16 -5.75 45.71
C LEU A 429 -20.46 -6.53 46.03
N ALA A 430 -20.51 -7.28 47.13
CA ALA A 430 -21.68 -8.08 47.53
C ALA A 430 -22.83 -7.23 48.14
N ASP A 431 -22.54 -5.98 48.54
CA ASP A 431 -23.53 -5.09 49.15
C ASP A 431 -24.46 -4.38 48.15
N PHE A 432 -24.21 -4.55 46.85
CA PHE A 432 -25.04 -3.95 45.81
C PHE A 432 -26.39 -4.67 45.66
N GLU A 433 -27.44 -3.91 45.35
CA GLU A 433 -28.80 -4.42 45.19
C GLU A 433 -28.90 -5.53 44.12
N ILE A 434 -28.15 -5.39 43.03
CA ILE A 434 -28.02 -6.40 41.97
C ILE A 434 -27.35 -7.67 42.48
N ALA A 435 -26.29 -7.54 43.28
CA ALA A 435 -25.58 -8.69 43.85
C ALA A 435 -26.49 -9.47 44.81
N ARG A 436 -27.30 -8.77 45.61
CA ARG A 436 -28.32 -9.38 46.47
C ARG A 436 -29.44 -10.08 45.68
N GLN A 437 -29.92 -9.46 44.59
CA GLN A 437 -30.94 -10.07 43.72
C GLN A 437 -30.42 -11.32 43.00
N GLN A 438 -29.16 -11.34 42.60
CA GLN A 438 -28.52 -12.46 41.91
C GLN A 438 -27.93 -13.52 42.86
N GLY A 439 -27.98 -13.26 44.17
CA GLY A 439 -27.51 -14.18 45.22
C GLY A 439 -25.99 -14.29 45.35
N TRP A 440 -25.23 -13.30 44.88
CA TRP A 440 -23.78 -13.24 45.05
C TRP A 440 -23.40 -12.81 46.46
N LYS A 441 -22.44 -13.52 47.07
CA LYS A 441 -22.00 -13.35 48.46
C LYS A 441 -20.57 -12.83 48.57
N ALA A 442 -19.79 -12.86 47.49
CA ALA A 442 -18.44 -12.31 47.43
C ALA A 442 -18.15 -11.75 46.03
N GLY A 443 -17.25 -10.76 45.94
CA GLY A 443 -16.80 -10.22 44.66
C GLY A 443 -15.43 -9.52 44.76
N LYS A 444 -14.70 -9.47 43.64
CA LYS A 444 -13.37 -8.85 43.53
C LYS A 444 -13.28 -8.00 42.25
N SER A 445 -12.47 -6.94 42.29
CA SER A 445 -12.20 -6.05 41.15
C SER A 445 -10.70 -5.83 40.97
N VAL A 446 -10.19 -5.87 39.74
CA VAL A 446 -8.79 -5.60 39.38
C VAL A 446 -8.72 -4.69 38.16
N PRO A 447 -7.85 -3.65 38.15
CA PRO A 447 -7.67 -2.79 36.98
C PRO A 447 -6.94 -3.52 35.84
N ILE A 448 -7.30 -3.21 34.59
CA ILE A 448 -6.56 -3.63 33.40
C ILE A 448 -5.56 -2.51 33.09
N VAL A 449 -4.26 -2.81 33.23
CA VAL A 449 -3.19 -1.83 33.04
C VAL A 449 -2.16 -2.35 32.04
N ALA A 450 -1.71 -1.50 31.13
CA ALA A 450 -0.58 -1.77 30.25
C ALA A 450 0.25 -0.50 30.07
N HIS A 451 1.58 -0.60 30.15
CA HIS A 451 2.49 0.55 29.96
C HIS A 451 2.12 1.79 30.81
N GLY A 452 1.63 1.59 32.04
CA GLY A 452 1.19 2.68 32.93
C GLY A 452 -0.18 3.29 32.61
N ARG A 453 -0.92 2.74 31.65
CA ARG A 453 -2.26 3.19 31.23
C ARG A 453 -3.37 2.31 31.81
N LEU A 454 -4.40 2.92 32.40
CA LEU A 454 -5.64 2.22 32.78
C LEU A 454 -6.53 2.02 31.54
N LEU A 455 -6.58 0.79 31.05
CA LEU A 455 -7.38 0.38 29.89
C LEU A 455 -8.80 -0.06 30.26
N GLY A 456 -9.03 -0.39 31.53
CA GLY A 456 -10.28 -1.01 31.95
C GLY A 456 -10.25 -1.56 33.36
N ARG A 457 -11.26 -2.36 33.71
CA ARG A 457 -11.27 -3.17 34.94
C ARG A 457 -11.97 -4.50 34.71
N ILE A 458 -11.69 -5.48 35.56
CA ILE A 458 -12.35 -6.79 35.59
C ILE A 458 -12.97 -6.97 36.97
N ASP A 459 -14.27 -7.22 37.02
CA ASP A 459 -15.01 -7.55 38.23
C ASP A 459 -15.45 -9.02 38.17
N ILE A 460 -15.29 -9.75 39.27
CA ILE A 460 -15.76 -11.14 39.41
C ILE A 460 -16.71 -11.27 40.60
N PHE A 461 -17.69 -12.16 40.49
CA PHE A 461 -18.70 -12.41 41.53
C PHE A 461 -18.86 -13.91 41.83
N LEU A 462 -19.14 -14.22 43.08
CA LEU A 462 -19.25 -15.58 43.63
C LEU A 462 -20.50 -15.71 44.50
N LYS A 463 -21.25 -16.81 44.36
CA LYS A 463 -22.40 -17.17 45.21
C LYS A 463 -22.00 -17.80 46.54
N GLU A 464 -20.78 -18.30 46.63
CA GLU A 464 -20.18 -18.88 47.83
C GLU A 464 -18.96 -18.08 48.26
N ILE A 465 -18.74 -17.99 49.58
CA ILE A 465 -17.55 -17.34 50.13
C ILE A 465 -16.40 -18.36 50.00
N PRO A 466 -15.35 -18.07 49.22
CA PRO A 466 -14.22 -18.98 49.06
C PRO A 466 -13.45 -19.14 50.38
N ASP A 467 -12.82 -20.30 50.57
CA ASP A 467 -11.86 -20.46 51.66
C ASP A 467 -10.60 -19.61 51.43
N GLU A 468 -9.80 -19.40 52.49
CA GLU A 468 -8.65 -18.50 52.46
C GLU A 468 -7.62 -18.84 51.36
N LYS A 469 -7.40 -20.13 51.08
CA LYS A 469 -6.46 -20.59 50.05
C LYS A 469 -6.99 -20.31 48.65
N LYS A 470 -8.27 -20.59 48.40
CA LYS A 470 -8.95 -20.30 47.14
C LYS A 470 -9.05 -18.79 46.90
N ASP A 471 -9.33 -18.03 47.95
CA ASP A 471 -9.44 -16.57 47.90
C ASP A 471 -8.11 -15.89 47.49
N GLN A 472 -7.00 -16.34 48.09
CA GLN A 472 -5.66 -15.86 47.77
C GLN A 472 -5.26 -16.25 46.33
N TRP A 473 -5.47 -17.51 45.95
CA TRP A 473 -5.16 -17.99 44.59
C TRP A 473 -5.97 -17.24 43.53
N GLN A 474 -7.26 -17.00 43.75
CA GLN A 474 -8.12 -16.24 42.83
C GLN A 474 -7.64 -14.79 42.68
N ALA A 475 -7.20 -14.15 43.77
CA ALA A 475 -6.70 -12.78 43.71
C ALA A 475 -5.41 -12.66 42.88
N THR A 476 -4.44 -13.56 43.13
CA THR A 476 -3.18 -13.59 42.38
C THR A 476 -3.42 -13.91 40.90
N SER A 477 -4.27 -14.90 40.63
CA SER A 477 -4.59 -15.35 39.26
C SER A 477 -5.34 -14.27 38.47
N LEU A 478 -6.33 -13.60 39.08
CA LEU A 478 -7.06 -12.51 38.43
C LEU A 478 -6.13 -11.35 38.05
N THR A 479 -5.15 -11.04 38.91
CA THR A 479 -4.15 -9.99 38.66
C THR A 479 -3.24 -10.33 37.48
N ALA A 480 -2.76 -11.57 37.41
CA ALA A 480 -1.95 -12.04 36.29
C ALA A 480 -2.72 -12.00 34.96
N LEU A 481 -3.97 -12.48 34.96
CA LEU A 481 -4.85 -12.46 33.78
C LEU A 481 -5.17 -11.03 33.33
N ALA A 482 -5.44 -10.11 34.26
CA ALA A 482 -5.68 -8.69 33.96
C ALA A 482 -4.46 -8.02 33.31
N SER A 483 -3.25 -8.39 33.75
CA SER A 483 -2.00 -7.82 33.25
C SER A 483 -1.67 -8.31 31.84
N SER A 484 -1.75 -9.63 31.60
CA SER A 484 -1.58 -10.23 30.26
C SER A 484 -2.64 -9.71 29.28
N PHE A 485 -3.90 -9.61 29.73
CA PHE A 485 -4.97 -9.04 28.90
C PHE A 485 -4.73 -7.58 28.57
N GLY A 486 -4.23 -6.78 29.52
CA GLY A 486 -3.84 -5.39 29.29
C GLY A 486 -2.77 -5.26 28.21
N GLN A 487 -1.69 -6.06 28.29
CA GLN A 487 -0.63 -6.07 27.28
C GLN A 487 -1.19 -6.39 25.89
N ARG A 488 -2.00 -7.44 25.78
CA ARG A 488 -2.62 -7.84 24.51
C ARG A 488 -3.53 -6.75 23.96
N LEU A 489 -4.36 -6.15 24.80
CA LEU A 489 -5.27 -5.07 24.41
C LEU A 489 -4.50 -3.85 23.89
N SER A 490 -3.38 -3.49 24.53
CA SER A 490 -2.48 -2.43 24.06
C SER A 490 -1.96 -2.73 22.65
N SER A 491 -1.40 -3.93 22.42
CA SER A 491 -0.88 -4.29 21.09
C SER A 491 -1.96 -4.28 20.01
N ILE A 492 -3.20 -4.65 20.34
CA ILE A 492 -4.33 -4.57 19.42
C ILE A 492 -4.65 -3.12 19.07
N LEU A 493 -4.70 -2.22 20.06
CA LEU A 493 -4.94 -0.80 19.85
C LEU A 493 -3.83 -0.16 19.00
N ASP A 494 -2.57 -0.49 19.26
CA ASP A 494 -1.42 0.01 18.50
C ASP A 494 -1.48 -0.43 17.03
N ALA A 495 -1.88 -1.67 16.76
CA ALA A 495 -2.07 -2.17 15.39
C ALA A 495 -3.18 -1.44 14.63
N ILE A 496 -4.29 -1.08 15.30
CA ILE A 496 -5.38 -0.28 14.69
C ILE A 496 -4.87 1.09 14.28
N ASP A 497 -4.09 1.73 15.15
CA ASP A 497 -3.55 3.06 14.89
C ASP A 497 -2.53 3.03 13.73
N LEU A 498 -1.68 2.00 13.65
CA LEU A 498 -0.72 1.81 12.55
C LEU A 498 -1.39 1.56 11.18
N ASP A 499 -2.43 0.73 11.11
CA ASP A 499 -3.15 0.47 9.85
C ASP A 499 -3.87 1.73 9.36
N ARG A 500 -4.48 2.49 10.28
CA ARG A 500 -5.04 3.82 9.99
C ARG A 500 -3.96 4.75 9.45
N ILE A 501 -2.83 4.88 10.13
CA ILE A 501 -1.70 5.72 9.66
C ILE A 501 -1.26 5.33 8.24
N ALA A 502 -1.12 4.04 7.94
CA ALA A 502 -0.66 3.56 6.64
C ALA A 502 -1.67 3.78 5.51
N GLY A 503 -2.97 3.67 5.81
CA GLY A 503 -4.05 4.01 4.88
C GLY A 503 -4.08 5.51 4.60
N LEU A 504 -3.98 6.31 5.66
CA LEU A 504 -3.94 7.76 5.57
C LEU A 504 -2.72 8.21 4.74
N SER A 505 -1.50 7.77 5.04
CA SER A 505 -0.29 8.15 4.28
C SER A 505 -0.41 7.91 2.77
N ARG A 506 -1.07 6.82 2.34
CA ARG A 506 -1.36 6.57 0.91
C ARG A 506 -2.26 7.63 0.27
N GLU A 507 -3.27 8.12 1.00
CA GLU A 507 -4.14 9.18 0.48
C GLU A 507 -3.40 10.50 0.29
N LEU A 508 -2.42 10.86 1.13
CA LEU A 508 -1.64 12.10 0.94
C LEU A 508 -0.69 12.06 -0.27
N LEU A 509 -0.26 10.87 -0.70
CA LEU A 509 0.60 10.72 -1.89
C LEU A 509 -0.14 11.03 -3.20
N ASP A 510 -1.47 10.92 -3.22
CA ASP A 510 -2.28 11.08 -4.43
C ASP A 510 -2.84 12.51 -4.60
N ILE A 511 -2.74 13.37 -3.59
CA ILE A 511 -3.38 14.69 -3.60
C ILE A 511 -2.51 15.71 -4.33
N ARG A 512 -3.13 16.45 -5.25
CA ARG A 512 -2.46 17.41 -6.14
C ARG A 512 -2.83 18.88 -5.88
N SER A 513 -3.68 19.17 -4.90
CA SER A 513 -4.13 20.53 -4.57
C SER A 513 -3.88 20.87 -3.09
N LEU A 514 -3.62 22.15 -2.81
CA LEU A 514 -3.41 22.63 -1.44
C LEU A 514 -4.68 22.54 -0.59
N ASP A 515 -5.84 22.81 -1.20
CA ASP A 515 -7.14 22.78 -0.54
C ASP A 515 -7.52 21.35 -0.11
N ASP A 516 -7.34 20.36 -1.00
CA ASP A 516 -7.63 18.96 -0.70
C ASP A 516 -6.66 18.41 0.36
N THR A 517 -5.38 18.82 0.30
CA THR A 517 -4.36 18.42 1.28
C THR A 517 -4.74 18.93 2.66
N THR A 518 -5.18 20.19 2.74
CA THR A 518 -5.62 20.85 3.97
C THR A 518 -6.87 20.18 4.55
N ALA A 519 -7.89 19.95 3.72
CA ALA A 519 -9.12 19.29 4.14
C ALA A 519 -8.86 17.88 4.71
N LYS A 520 -7.96 17.12 4.07
CA LYS A 520 -7.60 15.77 4.51
C LYS A 520 -6.85 15.76 5.82
N ILE A 521 -5.86 16.63 6.01
CA ILE A 521 -5.11 16.74 7.27
C ILE A 521 -6.05 17.11 8.44
N VAL A 522 -7.03 17.98 8.19
CA VAL A 522 -8.09 18.32 9.17
C VAL A 522 -8.94 17.11 9.54
N ASP A 523 -9.41 16.35 8.55
CA ASP A 523 -10.21 15.14 8.77
C ASP A 523 -9.43 14.06 9.53
N TRP A 524 -8.13 13.92 9.26
CA TRP A 524 -7.26 13.00 9.97
C TRP A 524 -7.07 13.41 11.43
N GLY A 525 -6.80 14.70 11.66
CA GLY A 525 -6.72 15.25 13.01
C GLY A 525 -7.98 14.94 13.81
N ARG A 526 -9.17 15.10 13.22
CA ARG A 526 -10.45 14.72 13.86
C ARG A 526 -10.56 13.22 14.11
N SER A 527 -10.27 12.41 13.10
CA SER A 527 -10.43 10.93 13.17
C SER A 527 -9.52 10.28 14.21
N LEU A 528 -8.26 10.73 14.30
CA LEU A 528 -7.25 10.16 15.19
C LEU A 528 -7.42 10.64 16.65
N THR A 529 -7.81 11.90 16.83
CA THR A 529 -7.84 12.50 18.16
C THR A 529 -9.25 12.60 18.78
N GLY A 530 -10.30 12.51 17.96
CA GLY A 530 -11.67 12.84 18.39
C GLY A 530 -11.88 14.34 18.62
N ALA A 531 -10.91 15.19 18.23
CA ALA A 531 -11.04 16.64 18.36
C ALA A 531 -12.32 17.13 17.69
N LYS A 532 -13.01 18.04 18.37
CA LYS A 532 -14.21 18.67 17.82
C LYS A 532 -13.83 19.62 16.68
N ASN A 533 -12.74 20.35 16.86
CA ASN A 533 -12.21 21.26 15.86
C ASN A 533 -10.71 21.09 15.68
N VAL A 534 -10.30 21.29 14.44
CA VAL A 534 -8.93 21.10 13.96
C VAL A 534 -8.63 22.23 13.00
N TRP A 535 -7.51 22.91 13.21
CA TRP A 535 -7.10 24.07 12.43
C TRP A 535 -5.65 23.93 11.96
N LEU A 536 -5.36 24.55 10.83
CA LEU A 536 -4.03 24.67 10.26
C LEU A 536 -3.66 26.16 10.17
N TYR A 537 -2.49 26.51 10.69
CA TYR A 537 -2.00 27.87 10.73
C TYR A 537 -0.71 28.01 9.89
N PHE A 538 -0.72 28.98 8.98
CA PHE A 538 0.43 29.33 8.13
C PHE A 538 0.70 30.84 8.22
N PRO A 539 1.96 31.25 8.45
CA PRO A 539 2.30 32.67 8.66
C PRO A 539 2.18 33.53 7.38
N GLU A 540 2.45 32.97 6.20
CA GLU A 540 2.48 33.74 4.94
C GLU A 540 1.09 33.96 4.31
N ASN A 541 0.14 33.03 4.49
CA ASN A 541 -1.14 33.02 3.78
C ASN A 541 -2.38 33.35 4.62
N LYS A 542 -2.23 33.69 5.92
CA LYS A 542 -3.35 34.03 6.85
C LYS A 542 -4.63 33.22 6.59
N TRP A 543 -4.71 32.02 7.19
CA TRP A 543 -5.86 31.10 7.19
C TRP A 543 -6.30 30.62 5.80
N GLU A 544 -6.05 29.35 5.48
CA GLU A 544 -6.94 28.61 4.57
C GLU A 544 -7.89 27.78 5.44
N LEU A 545 -9.18 28.11 5.33
CA LEU A 545 -10.31 27.72 6.18
C LEU A 545 -10.50 26.20 6.30
N LEU A 546 -11.01 25.73 7.45
CA LEU A 546 -12.17 24.83 7.55
C LEU A 546 -12.66 24.68 9.03
N ALA A 547 -13.75 25.39 9.32
CA ALA A 547 -14.66 25.30 10.49
C ALA A 547 -14.35 26.09 11.77
N GLY A 548 -15.16 27.12 12.02
CA GLY A 548 -15.34 27.78 13.32
C GLY A 548 -15.00 29.28 13.33
N GLU A 549 -15.80 30.08 14.04
CA GLU A 549 -15.57 31.53 14.23
C GLU A 549 -14.16 31.80 14.78
N GLU A 550 -13.50 32.83 14.25
CA GLU A 550 -12.17 33.28 14.68
C GLU A 550 -12.10 33.48 16.20
N GLN A 551 -11.17 32.79 16.86
CA GLN A 551 -10.84 33.00 18.26
C GLN A 551 -9.39 33.49 18.36
N GLU A 552 -9.18 34.78 18.64
CA GLU A 552 -7.86 35.41 18.83
C GLU A 552 -6.95 34.62 19.80
N SER A 553 -7.54 33.96 20.80
CA SER A 553 -6.81 33.15 21.78
C SER A 553 -6.18 31.88 21.20
N ILE A 554 -6.83 31.22 20.23
CA ILE A 554 -6.29 30.01 19.58
C ILE A 554 -5.13 30.41 18.66
N ARG A 555 -5.28 31.54 17.96
CA ARG A 555 -4.23 32.11 17.11
C ARG A 555 -2.97 32.44 17.90
N ALA A 556 -3.11 33.06 19.07
CA ALA A 556 -1.97 33.37 19.93
C ALA A 556 -1.17 32.11 20.32
N ILE A 557 -1.85 30.99 20.56
CA ILE A 557 -1.20 29.70 20.86
C ILE A 557 -0.50 29.13 19.63
N ALA A 558 -1.16 29.18 18.47
CA ALA A 558 -0.54 28.74 17.21
C ALA A 558 0.72 29.55 16.88
N GLU A 559 0.69 30.88 17.06
CA GLU A 559 1.85 31.76 16.87
C GLU A 559 2.97 31.46 17.89
N LEU A 560 2.65 31.14 19.14
CA LEU A 560 3.61 30.73 20.15
C LEU A 560 4.24 29.36 19.86
N SER A 561 3.46 28.43 19.30
CA SER A 561 3.93 27.11 18.87
C SER A 561 4.83 27.21 17.65
N PHE A 562 4.46 28.05 16.67
CA PHE A 562 5.23 28.34 15.46
C PHE A 562 6.57 29.01 15.77
N SER A 563 6.54 30.15 16.46
CA SER A 563 7.74 30.96 16.77
C SER A 563 8.69 30.25 17.73
N GLY A 564 8.16 29.42 18.63
CA GLY A 564 8.96 28.64 19.57
C GLY A 564 9.37 27.26 19.06
N ASN A 565 8.96 26.86 17.85
CA ASN A 565 9.06 25.50 17.30
C ASN A 565 8.82 24.41 18.36
N ARG A 566 7.71 24.52 19.10
CA ARG A 566 7.41 23.66 20.25
C ARG A 566 5.96 23.23 20.29
N VAL A 567 5.76 22.01 20.76
CA VAL A 567 4.43 21.48 21.05
C VAL A 567 3.87 22.17 22.29
N ILE A 568 2.60 22.59 22.23
CA ILE A 568 1.86 23.14 23.36
C ILE A 568 0.65 22.24 23.62
N SER A 569 0.62 21.57 24.77
CA SER A 569 -0.53 20.79 25.24
C SER A 569 -1.16 21.47 26.45
N ILE A 570 -2.47 21.69 26.39
CA ILE A 570 -3.29 22.26 27.46
C ILE A 570 -4.34 21.22 27.84
N GLY A 571 -4.13 20.59 29.01
CA GLY A 571 -5.05 19.60 29.57
C GLY A 571 -6.39 20.20 30.00
N ASP A 572 -6.39 21.36 30.67
CA ASP A 572 -7.62 22.10 30.99
C ASP A 572 -7.44 23.61 30.78
N TRP A 573 -8.18 24.18 29.84
CA TRP A 573 -8.13 25.60 29.47
C TRP A 573 -8.46 26.52 30.65
N ILE A 574 -9.31 26.08 31.57
CA ILE A 574 -9.67 26.87 32.76
C ILE A 574 -8.47 27.05 33.70
N GLN A 575 -7.54 26.09 33.69
CA GLN A 575 -6.33 26.11 34.52
C GLN A 575 -5.15 26.80 33.81
N ALA A 576 -5.32 27.23 32.56
CA ALA A 576 -4.29 27.92 31.81
C ALA A 576 -4.07 29.36 32.35
N PRO A 577 -2.82 29.89 32.28
CA PRO A 577 -2.51 31.23 32.78
C PRO A 577 -3.39 32.33 32.16
N ARG A 578 -3.78 33.33 32.97
CA ARG A 578 -4.77 34.42 32.74
C ARG A 578 -4.62 35.31 31.48
N GLN A 579 -3.74 35.01 30.52
CA GLN A 579 -3.58 35.81 29.30
C GLN A 579 -4.53 35.44 28.14
N THR A 580 -5.37 34.40 28.28
CA THR A 580 -6.31 33.94 27.24
C THR A 580 -7.77 34.24 27.62
N ASN A 581 -8.16 35.51 27.60
CA ASN A 581 -9.57 35.90 27.71
C ASN A 581 -10.30 35.56 26.40
N GLY A 582 -10.90 34.37 26.32
CA GLY A 582 -11.72 33.90 25.20
C GLY A 582 -12.77 32.86 25.66
N HIS A 583 -13.91 32.79 24.97
CA HIS A 583 -15.11 32.04 25.36
C HIS A 583 -14.91 30.54 25.65
N ARG A 584 -15.75 30.03 26.57
CA ARG A 584 -15.75 28.71 27.26
C ARG A 584 -16.04 27.46 26.41
N GLN A 585 -15.80 27.46 25.09
CA GLN A 585 -16.27 26.35 24.25
C GLN A 585 -15.35 25.12 24.30
N TYR A 586 -14.03 25.30 24.44
CA TYR A 586 -13.06 24.20 24.50
C TYR A 586 -12.41 24.10 25.88
N ARG A 587 -12.13 22.87 26.31
CA ARG A 587 -11.52 22.56 27.60
C ARG A 587 -10.13 21.96 27.46
N SER A 588 -9.76 21.34 26.33
CA SER A 588 -8.39 20.92 26.08
C SER A 588 -7.94 21.32 24.67
N LEU A 589 -6.64 21.57 24.51
CA LEU A 589 -6.05 22.01 23.25
C LEU A 589 -4.65 21.41 23.05
N LEU A 590 -4.32 21.00 21.83
CA LEU A 590 -3.01 20.52 21.42
C LEU A 590 -2.56 21.28 20.18
N SER A 591 -1.40 21.93 20.23
CA SER A 591 -0.79 22.66 19.12
C SER A 591 0.56 22.07 18.77
N VAL A 592 0.76 21.69 17.51
CA VAL A 592 1.94 20.95 17.03
C VAL A 592 2.52 21.62 15.79
N PRO A 593 3.82 21.99 15.77
CA PRO A 593 4.46 22.55 14.59
C PRO A 593 4.59 21.50 13.48
N LEU A 594 4.38 21.92 12.24
CA LEU A 594 4.53 21.11 11.03
C LEU A 594 5.88 21.41 10.40
N GLN A 595 6.84 20.50 10.57
CA GLN A 595 8.20 20.66 10.06
C GLN A 595 8.59 19.42 9.25
N ALA A 596 8.96 19.62 7.99
CA ALA A 596 9.53 18.57 7.14
C ALA A 596 11.05 18.61 7.26
N GLU A 597 11.71 17.48 7.49
CA GLU A 597 13.17 17.43 7.45
C GLU A 597 13.66 17.53 6.00
N PRO A 598 14.67 18.38 5.68
CA PRO A 598 15.60 19.07 6.58
C PRO A 598 15.35 20.60 6.70
N ALA A 599 14.11 21.05 6.92
CA ALA A 599 13.82 22.49 7.04
C ALA A 599 14.28 23.06 8.41
N ASP A 600 14.85 24.28 8.41
CA ASP A 600 15.30 24.99 9.62
C ASP A 600 14.16 25.63 10.44
N SER A 601 12.95 25.72 9.87
CA SER A 601 11.78 26.29 10.52
C SER A 601 10.50 25.55 10.12
N PRO A 602 9.47 25.52 10.99
CA PRO A 602 8.20 24.89 10.67
C PRO A 602 7.51 25.61 9.51
N THR A 603 6.86 24.84 8.64
CA THR A 603 6.06 25.34 7.51
C THR A 603 4.71 25.88 7.99
N GLY A 604 4.16 25.31 9.07
CA GLY A 604 2.88 25.70 9.67
C GLY A 604 2.67 25.08 11.05
N VAL A 605 1.45 25.18 11.59
CA VAL A 605 1.05 24.57 12.87
C VAL A 605 -0.32 23.90 12.74
N LEU A 606 -0.44 22.69 13.29
CA LEU A 606 -1.70 21.99 13.47
C LEU A 606 -2.22 22.22 14.90
N VAL A 607 -3.47 22.66 15.02
CA VAL A 607 -4.12 22.91 16.31
C VAL A 607 -5.37 22.04 16.42
N LEU A 608 -5.49 21.29 17.51
CA LEU A 608 -6.59 20.38 17.83
C LEU A 608 -7.28 20.85 19.11
N ALA A 609 -8.60 20.97 19.14
CA ALA A 609 -9.35 21.33 20.35
C ALA A 609 -10.53 20.40 20.65
N HIS A 610 -10.78 20.20 21.94
CA HIS A 610 -11.87 19.37 22.45
C HIS A 610 -12.63 20.08 23.58
N GLU A 611 -13.91 19.76 23.75
CA GLU A 611 -14.80 20.37 24.78
C GLU A 611 -14.64 19.77 26.18
N ASN A 612 -13.84 18.70 26.31
CA ASN A 612 -13.64 17.98 27.57
C ASN A 612 -12.21 18.26 28.06
N PRO A 613 -11.99 18.42 29.37
CA PRO A 613 -10.63 18.50 29.91
C PRO A 613 -9.92 17.16 29.73
N PHE A 614 -8.61 17.20 29.51
CA PHE A 614 -7.72 16.06 29.33
C PHE A 614 -8.19 15.07 28.24
N ALA A 615 -8.79 15.58 27.17
CA ALA A 615 -9.37 14.73 26.12
C ALA A 615 -8.33 14.05 25.22
N PHE A 616 -7.11 14.59 25.14
CA PHE A 616 -6.02 14.01 24.36
C PHE A 616 -5.17 13.11 25.25
N THR A 617 -5.07 11.83 24.91
CA THR A 617 -4.18 10.89 25.62
C THR A 617 -2.73 11.10 25.19
N HIS A 618 -1.77 10.73 26.04
CA HIS A 618 -0.34 10.84 25.70
C HIS A 618 0.01 10.11 24.38
N HIS A 619 -0.63 8.97 24.11
CA HIS A 619 -0.47 8.25 22.85
C HIS A 619 -1.00 9.03 21.64
N GLN A 620 -2.18 9.65 21.77
CA GLN A 620 -2.71 10.51 20.70
C GLN A 620 -1.81 11.73 20.47
N GLU A 621 -1.28 12.33 21.52
CA GLU A 621 -0.29 13.40 21.40
C GLU A 621 0.93 12.93 20.63
N GLN A 622 1.54 11.81 21.01
CA GLN A 622 2.71 11.25 20.31
C GLN A 622 2.42 10.88 18.86
N LEU A 623 1.23 10.34 18.57
CA LEU A 623 0.82 9.98 17.22
C LEU A 623 0.64 11.24 16.34
N VAL A 624 0.07 12.31 16.91
CA VAL A 624 -0.03 13.59 16.21
C VAL A 624 1.36 14.21 16.00
N ILE A 625 2.21 14.19 17.03
CA ILE A 625 3.54 14.82 17.02
C ILE A 625 4.49 14.10 16.07
N ASN A 626 4.59 12.78 16.17
CA ASN A 626 5.62 12.02 15.47
C ASN A 626 5.19 11.54 14.08
N VAL A 627 3.88 11.43 13.82
CA VAL A 627 3.38 10.84 12.58
C VAL A 627 2.59 11.84 11.77
N LEU A 628 1.49 12.36 12.33
CA LEU A 628 0.61 13.25 11.57
C LEU A 628 1.34 14.53 11.15
N ALA A 629 2.08 15.15 12.07
CA ALA A 629 2.75 16.42 11.81
C ALA A 629 3.84 16.30 10.74
N GLN A 630 4.63 15.24 10.75
CA GLN A 630 5.68 15.00 9.76
C GLN A 630 5.09 14.75 8.37
N GLN A 631 4.08 13.89 8.27
CA GLN A 631 3.43 13.56 7.00
C GLN A 631 2.67 14.76 6.43
N ALA A 632 1.96 15.51 7.28
CA ALA A 632 1.30 16.75 6.92
C ALA A 632 2.30 17.78 6.39
N ALA A 633 3.44 17.96 7.06
CA ALA A 633 4.47 18.91 6.63
C ALA A 633 5.06 18.55 5.26
N ALA A 634 5.35 17.27 5.00
CA ALA A 634 5.87 16.81 3.71
C ALA A 634 4.85 16.99 2.57
N ALA A 635 3.59 16.61 2.79
CA ALA A 635 2.52 16.76 1.81
C ALA A 635 2.23 18.23 1.49
N MET A 636 2.17 19.08 2.52
CA MET A 636 1.96 20.52 2.36
C MET A 636 3.12 21.19 1.62
N SER A 637 4.36 20.84 1.96
CA SER A 637 5.54 21.38 1.25
C SER A 637 5.48 21.05 -0.25
N THR A 638 5.06 19.84 -0.58
CA THR A 638 4.88 19.40 -1.98
C THR A 638 3.74 20.15 -2.66
N ALA A 639 2.57 20.28 -2.01
CA ALA A 639 1.40 20.96 -2.56
C ALA A 639 1.64 22.46 -2.79
N MET A 640 2.34 23.13 -1.86
CA MET A 640 2.75 24.54 -2.01
C MET A 640 3.72 24.73 -3.17
N TRP A 641 4.69 23.81 -3.33
CA TRP A 641 5.63 23.84 -4.45
C TRP A 641 4.94 23.68 -5.82
N ILE A 642 3.90 22.84 -5.91
CA ILE A 642 3.08 22.67 -7.12
C ILE A 642 2.28 23.95 -7.42
N LYS A 643 1.60 24.55 -6.42
CA LYS A 643 0.78 25.76 -6.56
C LYS A 643 1.59 26.95 -7.11
N ASP A 644 2.84 27.10 -6.68
CA ASP A 644 3.74 28.17 -7.16
C ASP A 644 4.26 27.95 -8.59
N ARG A 645 4.45 26.69 -9.01
CA ARG A 645 4.88 26.32 -10.37
C ARG A 645 3.80 26.56 -11.42
N ASP A 646 2.54 26.25 -11.10
CA ASP A 646 1.44 26.21 -12.07
C ASP A 646 0.94 27.61 -12.49
N ASN A 647 0.83 28.57 -11.58
CA ASN A 647 0.16 29.85 -11.89
C ASN A 647 1.01 30.82 -12.74
N THR A 648 2.33 30.83 -12.56
CA THR A 648 3.19 31.86 -13.18
C THR A 648 3.63 31.49 -14.60
N ARG A 649 3.90 30.20 -14.87
CA ARG A 649 4.42 29.74 -16.18
C ARG A 649 3.31 29.49 -17.21
N LEU A 650 2.12 29.03 -16.80
CA LEU A 650 0.98 28.82 -17.72
C LEU A 650 0.45 30.13 -18.30
N SER A 651 0.26 31.16 -17.48
CA SER A 651 -0.25 32.45 -17.97
C SER A 651 0.71 33.09 -18.99
N GLN A 652 2.02 32.89 -18.83
CA GLN A 652 3.05 33.39 -19.74
C GLN A 652 3.10 32.61 -21.06
N LEU A 653 2.97 31.27 -21.02
CA LEU A 653 2.87 30.43 -22.23
C LEU A 653 1.57 30.66 -23.01
N GLU A 654 0.44 30.85 -22.33
CA GLU A 654 -0.83 31.21 -22.98
C GLU A 654 -0.76 32.58 -23.65
N THR A 655 -0.11 33.55 -23.01
CA THR A 655 0.09 34.90 -23.57
C THR A 655 0.98 34.84 -24.81
N LEU A 656 2.03 34.00 -24.79
CA LEU A 656 2.90 33.77 -25.93
C LEU A 656 2.14 33.13 -27.11
N SER A 657 1.37 32.07 -26.84
CA SER A 657 0.53 31.39 -27.83
C SER A 657 -0.48 32.34 -28.49
N LYS A 658 -1.18 33.16 -27.69
CA LYS A 658 -2.12 34.19 -28.19
C LYS A 658 -1.44 35.26 -29.05
N SER A 659 -0.19 35.63 -28.72
CA SER A 659 0.57 36.64 -29.49
C SER A 659 1.08 36.13 -30.85
N LEU A 660 1.34 34.82 -30.96
CA LEU A 660 1.82 34.17 -32.20
C LEU A 660 0.73 34.05 -33.27
N VAL A 661 -0.54 34.03 -32.87
CA VAL A 661 -1.70 33.85 -33.74
C VAL A 661 -2.34 35.18 -34.17
N SER A 662 -2.12 36.26 -33.42
CA SER A 662 -2.88 37.51 -33.55
C SER A 662 -2.21 38.60 -34.42
N THR A 663 -1.02 38.39 -34.95
CA THR A 663 -0.24 39.45 -35.61
C THR A 663 -0.19 39.31 -37.13
N GLY A 664 -0.78 40.27 -37.86
CA GLY A 664 -0.68 40.39 -39.32
C GLY A 664 0.61 41.07 -39.81
N ASN A 665 1.56 41.36 -38.92
CA ASN A 665 2.80 42.09 -39.20
C ASN A 665 4.03 41.30 -38.73
N TYR A 666 4.93 41.00 -39.69
CA TYR A 666 6.16 40.23 -39.47
C TYR A 666 7.07 40.82 -38.39
N ILE A 667 7.21 42.14 -38.34
CA ILE A 667 8.10 42.81 -37.38
C ILE A 667 7.54 42.71 -35.97
N GLU A 668 6.21 42.79 -35.84
CA GLU A 668 5.52 42.69 -34.57
C GLU A 668 5.58 41.28 -34.00
N LEU A 669 5.39 40.27 -34.87
CA LEU A 669 5.58 38.85 -34.54
C LEU A 669 6.97 38.58 -33.94
N LEU A 670 8.03 39.05 -34.61
CA LEU A 670 9.41 38.85 -34.14
C LEU A 670 9.67 39.54 -32.80
N ASN A 671 9.13 40.73 -32.59
CA ASN A 671 9.27 41.44 -31.30
C ASN A 671 8.50 40.74 -30.17
N ASN A 672 7.31 40.21 -30.46
CA ASN A 672 6.51 39.46 -29.50
C ASN A 672 7.19 38.14 -29.12
N ILE A 673 7.77 37.43 -30.09
CA ILE A 673 8.58 36.23 -29.85
C ILE A 673 9.72 36.51 -28.88
N VAL A 674 10.52 37.54 -29.15
CA VAL A 674 11.70 37.85 -28.33
C VAL A 674 11.30 38.32 -26.93
N THR A 675 10.29 39.18 -26.83
CA THR A 675 9.80 39.70 -25.54
C THR A 675 9.13 38.61 -24.71
N GLY A 676 8.34 37.76 -25.35
CA GLY A 676 7.65 36.65 -24.71
C GLY A 676 8.63 35.58 -24.24
N THR A 677 9.64 35.23 -25.05
CA THR A 677 10.67 34.26 -24.66
C THR A 677 11.54 34.80 -23.52
N MET A 678 11.87 36.10 -23.55
CA MET A 678 12.53 36.79 -22.45
C MET A 678 11.72 36.70 -21.15
N SER A 679 10.39 36.87 -21.22
CA SER A 679 9.51 36.75 -20.05
C SER A 679 9.43 35.31 -19.52
N VAL A 680 9.23 34.32 -20.39
CA VAL A 680 9.07 32.90 -20.00
C VAL A 680 10.34 32.35 -19.37
N LEU A 681 11.50 32.67 -19.94
CA LEU A 681 12.81 32.22 -19.44
C LEU A 681 13.42 33.21 -18.43
N LYS A 682 12.64 34.21 -17.99
CA LYS A 682 13.03 35.25 -17.02
C LYS A 682 14.39 35.91 -17.34
N ALA A 683 14.69 36.13 -18.62
CA ALA A 683 15.94 36.76 -19.05
C ALA A 683 15.86 38.31 -18.94
N GLN A 684 16.99 38.98 -18.73
CA GLN A 684 17.07 40.45 -18.71
C GLN A 684 17.17 41.04 -20.11
N ALA A 685 17.72 40.28 -21.06
CA ALA A 685 17.70 40.63 -22.47
C ALA A 685 17.62 39.41 -23.37
N ALA A 686 17.08 39.62 -24.56
CA ALA A 686 17.01 38.61 -25.59
C ALA A 686 17.21 39.22 -26.98
N SER A 687 17.79 38.47 -27.91
CA SER A 687 17.90 38.87 -29.32
C SER A 687 17.79 37.67 -30.27
N LEU A 688 17.18 37.92 -31.41
CA LEU A 688 16.91 36.93 -32.44
C LEU A 688 17.71 37.28 -33.70
N TYR A 689 18.52 36.34 -34.17
CA TYR A 689 19.29 36.44 -35.41
C TYR A 689 18.77 35.43 -36.43
N TRP A 690 18.72 35.83 -37.69
CA TRP A 690 18.23 34.99 -38.78
C TRP A 690 19.14 35.05 -40.01
N LEU A 691 19.28 33.94 -40.72
CA LEU A 691 20.10 33.86 -41.92
C LEU A 691 19.50 34.73 -43.03
N ASN A 692 20.30 35.68 -43.52
CA ASN A 692 20.03 36.42 -44.73
C ASN A 692 20.61 35.65 -45.93
N SER A 693 19.76 35.25 -46.87
CA SER A 693 20.12 34.48 -48.06
C SER A 693 21.02 35.24 -49.04
N GLU A 694 20.98 36.58 -49.04
CA GLU A 694 21.79 37.42 -49.94
C GLU A 694 23.20 37.64 -49.41
N THR A 695 23.34 37.86 -48.10
CA THR A 695 24.62 38.18 -47.47
C THR A 695 25.32 36.95 -46.88
N GLY A 696 24.59 35.85 -46.68
CA GLY A 696 25.07 34.66 -45.98
C GLY A 696 25.32 34.86 -44.49
N LYS A 697 24.91 36.00 -43.93
CA LYS A 697 25.15 36.39 -42.52
C LYS A 697 23.89 36.21 -41.68
N HIS A 698 24.08 35.93 -40.39
CA HIS A 698 23.01 35.90 -39.41
C HIS A 698 22.79 37.33 -38.89
N GLU A 699 21.77 37.99 -39.40
CA GLU A 699 21.45 39.39 -39.09
C GLU A 699 20.42 39.46 -37.96
N ILE A 700 20.55 40.46 -37.09
CA ILE A 700 19.58 40.68 -36.02
C ILE A 700 18.21 41.08 -36.58
N MET A 701 17.17 40.40 -36.11
CA MET A 701 15.79 40.58 -36.55
C MET A 701 14.90 41.23 -35.48
N ALA A 702 15.14 40.92 -34.21
CA ALA A 702 14.44 41.49 -33.07
C ALA A 702 15.30 41.46 -31.81
N ALA A 703 15.02 42.37 -30.87
CA ALA A 703 15.74 42.47 -29.60
C ALA A 703 14.85 43.04 -28.48
N ALA A 704 15.01 42.51 -27.27
CA ALA A 704 14.32 42.94 -26.06
C ALA A 704 15.31 43.25 -24.91
N GLY A 705 14.81 43.85 -23.83
CA GLY A 705 15.63 44.26 -22.70
C GLY A 705 16.72 45.25 -23.10
N TYR A 706 17.93 45.08 -22.54
CA TYR A 706 19.07 45.93 -22.85
C TYR A 706 19.69 45.66 -24.24
N HIS A 707 19.21 44.67 -25.01
CA HIS A 707 19.61 44.45 -26.41
C HIS A 707 18.90 45.40 -27.39
N LYS A 708 17.82 46.08 -26.99
CA LYS A 708 17.05 47.02 -27.85
C LYS A 708 17.91 48.01 -28.67
N PRO A 709 19.00 48.62 -28.14
CA PRO A 709 19.84 49.52 -28.92
C PRO A 709 20.49 48.90 -30.16
N LEU A 710 20.67 47.56 -30.21
CA LEU A 710 21.22 46.85 -31.36
C LEU A 710 20.38 47.07 -32.63
N MET A 711 19.07 47.27 -32.49
CA MET A 711 18.15 47.52 -33.61
C MET A 711 18.29 48.93 -34.20
N ARG A 712 18.99 49.86 -33.52
CA ARG A 712 19.17 51.26 -33.95
C ARG A 712 20.53 51.55 -34.58
N ALA A 713 21.38 50.54 -34.73
CA ALA A 713 22.72 50.72 -35.29
C ALA A 713 22.65 51.08 -36.79
N LYS A 714 23.55 51.96 -37.25
CA LYS A 714 23.67 52.37 -38.68
C LYS A 714 23.88 51.17 -39.60
N GLN A 715 24.60 50.16 -39.13
CA GLN A 715 24.76 48.88 -39.79
C GLN A 715 24.18 47.79 -38.89
N ARG A 716 23.29 46.96 -39.44
CA ARG A 716 22.64 45.90 -38.66
C ARG A 716 23.69 44.93 -38.11
N PRO A 717 23.69 44.66 -36.80
CA PRO A 717 24.52 43.63 -36.21
C PRO A 717 24.33 42.29 -36.92
N ALA A 718 25.44 41.68 -37.33
CA ALA A 718 25.45 40.47 -38.13
C ALA A 718 26.67 39.61 -37.81
N TYR A 719 26.49 38.30 -37.86
CA TYR A 719 27.55 37.31 -37.61
C TYR A 719 27.76 36.43 -38.83
N GLU A 720 29.02 36.21 -39.17
CA GLU A 720 29.42 35.18 -40.14
C GLU A 720 29.36 33.78 -39.50
N LEU A 721 29.29 32.74 -40.34
CA LEU A 721 29.18 31.36 -39.87
C LEU A 721 30.47 30.96 -39.12
N GLY A 722 30.34 30.61 -37.84
CA GLY A 722 31.47 30.34 -36.94
C GLY A 722 32.11 31.57 -36.28
N GLU A 723 31.59 32.78 -36.51
CA GLU A 723 32.10 34.01 -35.90
C GLU A 723 31.55 34.23 -34.47
N GLY A 724 32.44 34.18 -33.47
CA GLY A 724 32.06 34.29 -32.06
C GLY A 724 31.07 33.20 -31.62
N VAL A 725 30.48 33.36 -30.43
CA VAL A 725 29.51 32.38 -29.90
C VAL A 725 28.26 32.27 -30.78
N THR A 726 27.74 33.39 -31.31
CA THR A 726 26.52 33.41 -32.13
C THR A 726 26.73 32.73 -33.48
N GLY A 727 27.83 33.03 -34.18
CA GLY A 727 28.17 32.34 -35.42
C GLY A 727 28.53 30.87 -35.19
N TRP A 728 29.13 30.53 -34.05
CA TRP A 728 29.42 29.14 -33.69
C TRP A 728 28.13 28.33 -33.50
N ILE A 729 27.13 28.85 -32.77
CA ILE A 729 25.82 28.20 -32.59
C ILE A 729 25.15 27.99 -33.96
N ALA A 730 25.19 29.01 -34.83
CA ALA A 730 24.66 28.90 -36.18
C ALA A 730 25.35 27.78 -37.00
N LYS A 731 26.68 27.66 -36.89
CA LYS A 731 27.47 26.65 -37.61
C LYS A 731 27.26 25.23 -37.07
N THR A 732 27.27 25.06 -35.76
CA THR A 732 27.21 23.73 -35.13
C THR A 732 25.79 23.24 -34.93
N GLY A 733 24.82 24.15 -34.87
CA GLY A 733 23.45 23.85 -34.48
C GLY A 733 23.36 23.28 -33.06
N ARG A 734 24.32 23.57 -32.18
CA ARG A 734 24.32 23.11 -30.78
C ARG A 734 23.95 24.26 -29.85
N ILE A 735 23.19 23.93 -28.80
CA ILE A 735 22.90 24.88 -27.72
C ILE A 735 24.22 25.22 -27.02
N PHE A 736 24.35 26.48 -26.62
CA PHE A 736 25.49 26.95 -25.82
C PHE A 736 24.96 27.62 -24.56
N LYS A 737 25.40 27.15 -23.39
CA LYS A 737 25.12 27.73 -22.08
C LYS A 737 26.44 28.12 -21.43
N ALA A 738 26.46 29.27 -20.77
CA ALA A 738 27.55 29.69 -19.90
C ALA A 738 26.96 30.34 -18.65
N ASP A 739 27.43 29.94 -17.49
CA ASP A 739 26.96 30.40 -16.18
C ASP A 739 27.87 31.48 -15.57
N SER A 740 28.92 31.90 -16.29
CA SER A 740 29.77 33.04 -15.95
C SER A 740 30.36 33.71 -17.21
N THR A 741 30.85 34.95 -17.05
CA THR A 741 31.58 35.66 -18.11
C THR A 741 32.89 34.92 -18.48
N GLU A 742 33.56 34.30 -17.50
CA GLU A 742 34.77 33.50 -17.75
C GLU A 742 34.44 32.24 -18.57
N GLU A 743 33.33 31.56 -18.29
CA GLU A 743 32.89 30.39 -19.05
C GLU A 743 32.54 30.78 -20.50
N LEU A 744 31.88 31.92 -20.69
CA LEU A 744 31.60 32.49 -22.01
C LEU A 744 32.89 32.76 -22.81
N HIS A 745 33.98 33.17 -22.14
CA HIS A 745 35.26 33.49 -22.76
C HIS A 745 36.22 32.30 -22.90
N SER A 746 36.06 31.23 -22.12
CA SER A 746 37.01 30.10 -22.05
C SER A 746 36.72 28.96 -23.01
N ASN A 747 35.56 28.95 -23.67
CA ASN A 747 35.15 27.80 -24.46
C ASN A 747 35.97 27.63 -25.76
N GLN A 748 36.54 26.42 -25.95
CA GLN A 748 37.33 25.99 -27.13
C GLN A 748 38.61 26.78 -27.46
N GLY A 749 39.26 27.42 -26.49
CA GLY A 749 40.57 28.06 -26.70
C GLY A 749 40.55 29.32 -27.56
N LYS A 750 39.37 29.91 -27.81
CA LYS A 750 39.19 31.22 -28.42
C LYS A 750 38.47 32.14 -27.44
N ALA A 751 39.13 33.21 -27.02
CA ALA A 751 38.51 34.26 -26.21
C ALA A 751 37.46 35.02 -27.02
N TRP A 752 36.21 34.57 -26.99
CA TRP A 752 35.10 35.24 -27.66
C TRP A 752 34.68 36.48 -26.88
N GLN A 753 35.20 37.65 -27.27
CA GLN A 753 34.74 38.92 -26.71
C GLN A 753 33.44 39.40 -27.39
N GLY A 754 32.61 40.14 -26.66
CA GLY A 754 31.36 40.70 -27.17
C GLY A 754 31.57 41.66 -28.35
N LYS A 755 31.41 41.17 -29.60
CA LYS A 755 31.56 41.93 -30.86
C LYS A 755 30.82 43.28 -30.86
N TYR A 756 29.61 43.32 -30.28
CA TYR A 756 28.75 44.49 -30.26
C TYR A 756 28.57 45.12 -28.87
N LYS A 757 29.44 44.81 -27.89
CA LYS A 757 29.30 45.29 -26.50
C LYS A 757 29.23 46.82 -26.37
N LYS A 758 29.92 47.56 -27.25
CA LYS A 758 29.86 49.03 -27.31
C LYS A 758 28.45 49.56 -27.55
N LEU A 759 27.64 48.83 -28.31
CA LEU A 759 26.23 49.17 -28.57
C LEU A 759 25.32 48.77 -27.40
N GLN A 760 25.78 47.90 -26.51
CA GLN A 760 25.08 47.39 -25.32
C GLN A 760 25.64 48.01 -24.03
N ARG A 761 26.09 49.28 -24.08
CA ARG A 761 26.66 50.03 -22.94
C ARG A 761 27.92 49.39 -22.31
N ASN A 762 28.72 48.69 -23.11
CA ASN A 762 29.89 47.93 -22.67
C ASN A 762 29.58 46.86 -21.60
N ARG A 763 28.33 46.36 -21.55
CA ARG A 763 27.94 45.26 -20.68
C ARG A 763 28.34 43.92 -21.29
N GLU A 764 28.81 43.01 -20.44
CA GLU A 764 28.98 41.58 -20.74
C GLU A 764 28.05 40.79 -19.80
N PRO A 765 27.43 39.70 -20.27
CA PRO A 765 26.46 38.96 -19.48
C PRO A 765 27.16 38.00 -18.50
N ASN A 766 26.63 37.92 -17.28
CA ASN A 766 27.03 36.94 -16.29
C ASN A 766 26.51 35.54 -16.65
N ALA A 767 25.33 35.45 -17.24
CA ALA A 767 24.79 34.18 -17.72
C ALA A 767 24.31 34.30 -19.17
N PHE A 768 24.59 33.29 -19.97
CA PHE A 768 24.30 33.26 -21.39
C PHE A 768 23.64 31.95 -21.78
N LEU A 769 22.55 32.05 -22.55
CA LEU A 769 21.93 30.90 -23.20
C LEU A 769 21.68 31.22 -24.68
N GLY A 770 22.29 30.41 -25.56
CA GLY A 770 22.18 30.51 -27.00
C GLY A 770 21.53 29.27 -27.59
N ILE A 771 20.37 29.45 -28.23
CA ILE A 771 19.53 28.38 -28.77
C ILE A 771 19.53 28.46 -30.29
N PRO A 772 19.89 27.38 -31.00
CA PRO A 772 19.79 27.31 -32.45
C PRO A 772 18.34 27.17 -32.89
N LEU A 773 17.95 27.89 -33.94
CA LEU A 773 16.61 27.84 -34.53
C LEU A 773 16.68 27.01 -35.79
N LYS A 774 16.17 25.77 -35.73
CA LYS A 774 16.31 24.79 -36.79
C LYS A 774 15.00 24.55 -37.55
N VAL A 775 15.12 24.41 -38.86
CA VAL A 775 14.05 23.94 -39.73
C VAL A 775 14.59 22.75 -40.50
N GLY A 776 14.08 21.55 -40.21
CA GLY A 776 14.73 20.30 -40.61
C GLY A 776 16.15 20.21 -40.04
N ASN A 777 17.13 19.93 -40.89
CA ASN A 777 18.54 19.81 -40.49
C ASN A 777 19.33 21.13 -40.59
N LEU A 778 18.69 22.23 -41.00
CA LEU A 778 19.35 23.52 -41.21
C LEU A 778 19.10 24.46 -40.03
N THR A 779 20.18 25.00 -39.46
CA THR A 779 20.11 26.10 -38.48
C THR A 779 19.86 27.41 -39.24
N MET A 780 18.63 27.91 -39.17
CA MET A 780 18.19 29.11 -39.87
C MET A 780 18.39 30.39 -39.05
N GLY A 781 18.56 30.26 -37.73
CA GLY A 781 18.72 31.40 -36.83
C GLY A 781 19.30 31.03 -35.47
N VAL A 782 19.50 32.05 -34.64
CA VAL A 782 20.00 31.91 -33.26
C VAL A 782 19.21 32.83 -32.36
N LEU A 783 18.64 32.27 -31.28
CA LEU A 783 18.04 33.03 -30.20
C LEU A 783 19.06 33.13 -29.05
N LYS A 784 19.32 34.36 -28.62
CA LYS A 784 20.22 34.67 -27.49
C LYS A 784 19.41 35.17 -26.31
N LEU A 785 19.73 34.69 -25.12
CA LEU A 785 19.20 35.13 -23.83
C LEU A 785 20.37 35.43 -22.91
N GLU A 786 20.29 36.54 -22.19
CA GLU A 786 21.37 37.01 -21.34
C GLU A 786 20.82 37.53 -20.00
N ASP A 787 21.49 37.08 -18.93
CA ASP A 787 21.23 37.34 -17.50
C ASP A 787 19.81 37.00 -17.03
N ARG A 788 19.65 36.47 -15.81
CA ARG A 788 18.32 36.15 -15.26
C ARG A 788 17.80 37.26 -14.33
N VAL A 789 16.47 37.36 -14.17
CA VAL A 789 15.79 38.40 -13.38
C VAL A 789 15.51 37.97 -11.91
N ASP A 790 15.64 36.68 -11.54
CA ASP A 790 15.33 36.17 -10.18
C ASP A 790 16.41 36.49 -9.13
N SER A 791 16.01 36.70 -7.87
CA SER A 791 16.87 37.07 -6.73
C SER A 791 17.77 35.95 -6.20
N ASP A 792 17.44 34.68 -6.47
CA ASP A 792 18.07 33.53 -5.79
C ASP A 792 19.11 32.81 -6.68
N SER A 793 19.13 33.11 -7.99
CA SER A 793 20.03 32.49 -8.97
C SER A 793 20.16 33.35 -10.23
N GLU A 794 21.35 33.86 -10.51
CA GLU A 794 21.65 34.59 -11.75
C GLU A 794 21.82 33.67 -13.01
N LYS A 795 21.65 32.34 -12.86
CA LYS A 795 21.98 31.33 -13.88
C LYS A 795 20.75 30.71 -14.57
N PHE A 796 20.95 30.18 -15.79
CA PHE A 796 19.92 29.40 -16.51
C PHE A 796 19.97 27.93 -16.07
N SER A 797 18.84 27.36 -15.67
CA SER A 797 18.73 25.94 -15.28
C SER A 797 18.68 25.01 -16.51
N ASP A 798 18.87 23.70 -16.30
CA ASP A 798 18.73 22.71 -17.38
C ASP A 798 17.28 22.61 -17.89
N GLU A 799 16.30 22.91 -17.04
CA GLU A 799 14.89 23.05 -17.43
C GLU A 799 14.70 24.25 -18.37
N ASP A 800 15.38 25.39 -18.13
CA ASP A 800 15.35 26.55 -19.02
C ASP A 800 16.00 26.25 -20.38
N VAL A 801 17.04 25.42 -20.40
CA VAL A 801 17.66 24.92 -21.64
C VAL A 801 16.68 24.06 -22.43
N LEU A 802 16.01 23.12 -21.76
CA LEU A 802 15.02 22.23 -22.39
C LEU A 802 13.85 23.03 -22.96
N LEU A 803 13.25 23.89 -22.14
CA LEU A 803 12.13 24.75 -22.53
C LEU A 803 12.52 25.70 -23.66
N GLY A 804 13.69 26.34 -23.55
CA GLY A 804 14.25 27.18 -24.59
C GLY A 804 14.46 26.43 -25.91
N SER A 805 14.91 25.17 -25.86
CA SER A 805 15.07 24.33 -27.06
C SER A 805 13.73 24.01 -27.74
N MET A 806 12.71 23.68 -26.95
CA MET A 806 11.35 23.40 -27.44
C MET A 806 10.76 24.65 -28.10
N MET A 807 10.86 25.80 -27.42
CA MET A 807 10.45 27.10 -27.96
C MET A 807 11.24 27.46 -29.21
N GLY A 808 12.55 27.16 -29.27
CA GLY A 808 13.40 27.43 -30.42
C GLY A 808 12.93 26.72 -31.69
N ASN A 809 12.54 25.45 -31.60
CA ASN A 809 11.99 24.70 -32.74
C ASN A 809 10.66 25.29 -33.23
N VAL A 810 9.80 25.68 -32.30
CA VAL A 810 8.50 26.33 -32.54
C VAL A 810 8.70 27.68 -33.24
N ILE A 811 9.59 28.53 -32.69
CA ILE A 811 9.94 29.85 -33.24
C ILE A 811 10.52 29.71 -34.65
N ALA A 812 11.44 28.78 -34.86
CA ALA A 812 12.07 28.55 -36.16
C ALA A 812 11.02 28.22 -37.24
N THR A 813 10.10 27.32 -36.91
CA THR A 813 9.02 26.89 -37.81
C THR A 813 8.08 28.05 -38.15
N VAL A 814 7.68 28.84 -37.16
CA VAL A 814 6.78 30.00 -37.36
C VAL A 814 7.44 31.06 -38.23
N VAL A 815 8.67 31.46 -37.91
CA VAL A 815 9.39 32.51 -38.65
C VAL A 815 9.69 32.08 -40.08
N TYR A 816 10.04 30.81 -40.30
CA TYR A 816 10.26 30.23 -41.62
C TYR A 816 8.98 30.20 -42.47
N ASN A 817 7.88 29.71 -41.89
CA ASN A 817 6.59 29.65 -42.58
C ASN A 817 6.08 31.05 -42.93
N TYR A 818 6.21 32.02 -42.02
CA TYR A 818 5.82 33.40 -42.30
C TYR A 818 6.64 34.02 -43.45
N ARG A 819 7.94 33.74 -43.52
CA ARG A 819 8.82 34.23 -44.60
C ARG A 819 8.51 33.61 -45.97
N ILE A 820 7.96 32.40 -45.99
CA ILE A 820 7.67 31.66 -47.23
C ILE A 820 6.22 31.88 -47.69
N SER A 821 5.31 32.27 -46.79
CA SER A 821 3.88 32.36 -47.10
C SER A 821 3.52 33.63 -47.88
N ASP A 822 3.06 33.42 -49.11
CA ASP A 822 1.99 34.21 -49.75
C ASP A 822 0.65 33.97 -49.00
N GLN A 823 -0.32 34.87 -49.12
CA GLN A 823 -1.48 35.13 -48.22
C GLN A 823 -2.46 33.97 -47.85
N SER A 824 -2.11 32.70 -48.07
CA SER A 824 -3.04 31.56 -48.01
C SER A 824 -3.05 30.75 -46.69
N ASN A 825 -2.24 31.07 -45.67
CA ASN A 825 -1.95 30.13 -44.57
C ASN A 825 -2.41 30.52 -43.15
N VAL A 826 -3.42 31.39 -43.01
CA VAL A 826 -4.06 31.68 -41.71
C VAL A 826 -4.64 30.41 -41.05
N ILE A 827 -4.98 29.39 -41.85
CA ILE A 827 -5.53 28.11 -41.37
C ILE A 827 -4.47 27.26 -40.64
N LYS A 828 -3.22 27.22 -41.12
CA LYS A 828 -2.14 26.42 -40.50
C LYS A 828 -1.64 27.02 -39.16
N LEU A 829 -1.79 28.33 -38.97
CA LEU A 829 -1.49 29.00 -37.70
C LEU A 829 -2.51 28.70 -36.60
N LYS A 830 -3.74 28.33 -36.98
CA LYS A 830 -4.80 27.95 -36.04
C LYS A 830 -4.59 26.53 -35.49
N ASP A 831 -4.31 25.57 -36.37
CA ASP A 831 -3.96 24.19 -35.99
C ASP A 831 -2.72 24.15 -35.08
N PHE A 832 -1.77 25.07 -35.31
CA PHE A 832 -0.58 25.23 -34.47
C PHE A 832 -0.87 25.79 -33.06
N SER A 833 -1.84 26.70 -32.93
CA SER A 833 -2.28 27.23 -31.62
C SER A 833 -2.92 26.13 -30.77
N ASP A 834 -3.71 25.27 -31.41
CA ASP A 834 -4.35 24.13 -30.78
C ASP A 834 -3.31 23.08 -30.34
N ASN A 835 -2.25 22.87 -31.13
CA ASN A 835 -1.13 21.99 -30.77
C ASN A 835 -0.27 22.53 -29.61
N LEU A 836 -0.01 23.83 -29.54
CA LEU A 836 0.67 24.46 -28.40
C LEU A 836 -0.16 24.38 -27.11
N ARG A 837 -1.49 24.47 -27.24
CA ARG A 837 -2.43 24.28 -26.13
C ARG A 837 -2.44 22.82 -25.65
N SER A 838 -2.37 21.86 -26.58
CA SER A 838 -2.21 20.43 -26.27
C SER A 838 -0.91 20.17 -25.50
N LEU A 839 0.23 20.71 -25.97
CA LEU A 839 1.54 20.63 -25.30
C LEU A 839 1.53 21.24 -23.89
N SER A 840 0.85 22.38 -23.71
CA SER A 840 0.67 23.01 -22.39
C SER A 840 -0.15 22.15 -21.42
N THR A 841 -1.09 21.37 -21.94
CA THR A 841 -1.94 20.45 -21.17
C THR A 841 -1.18 19.16 -20.80
N VAL A 842 -0.26 18.73 -21.67
CA VAL A 842 0.63 17.58 -21.43
C VAL A 842 1.68 17.89 -20.36
N LEU A 843 2.26 19.09 -20.38
CA LEU A 843 3.26 19.54 -19.39
C LEU A 843 2.68 19.71 -17.97
N THR A 844 1.36 19.84 -17.84
CA THR A 844 0.64 19.99 -16.56
C THR A 844 0.08 18.67 -16.01
N GLY A 845 0.02 17.61 -16.81
CA GLY A 845 -0.65 16.35 -16.44
C GLY A 845 0.25 15.18 -16.04
N SER A 846 1.50 15.12 -16.51
CA SER A 846 2.34 13.91 -16.38
C SER A 846 3.33 13.99 -15.21
N GLN A 847 3.12 13.18 -14.18
CA GLN A 847 4.06 12.97 -13.06
C GLN A 847 5.19 11.98 -13.37
N ASP A 848 5.23 11.40 -14.57
CA ASP A 848 6.20 10.39 -14.96
C ASP A 848 6.93 10.75 -16.27
N ARG A 849 8.26 10.60 -16.26
CA ARG A 849 9.16 10.90 -17.37
C ARG A 849 8.82 10.06 -18.60
N GLN A 850 8.41 8.80 -18.43
CA GLN A 850 8.04 7.93 -19.54
C GLN A 850 6.76 8.42 -20.24
N THR A 851 5.78 8.82 -19.45
CA THR A 851 4.50 9.36 -19.94
C THR A 851 4.68 10.70 -20.67
N LEU A 852 5.54 11.58 -20.13
CA LEU A 852 5.93 12.83 -20.80
C LEU A 852 6.62 12.56 -22.14
N MET A 853 7.54 11.58 -22.19
CA MET A 853 8.25 11.23 -23.42
C MET A 853 7.33 10.61 -24.47
N ASN A 854 6.42 9.71 -24.08
CA ASN A 854 5.44 9.11 -25.00
C ASN A 854 4.50 10.16 -25.58
N ASN A 855 3.98 11.07 -24.75
CA ASN A 855 3.10 12.14 -25.21
C ASN A 855 3.82 13.17 -26.09
N ILE A 856 5.12 13.42 -25.86
CA ILE A 856 5.95 14.24 -26.75
C ILE A 856 6.15 13.52 -28.10
N VAL A 857 6.40 12.21 -28.10
CA VAL A 857 6.56 11.42 -29.33
C VAL A 857 5.26 11.41 -30.15
N GLU A 858 4.11 11.18 -29.52
CA GLU A 858 2.80 11.21 -30.17
C GLU A 858 2.47 12.60 -30.74
N ASN A 859 2.71 13.67 -29.98
CA ASN A 859 2.50 15.03 -30.49
C ASN A 859 3.47 15.39 -31.65
N ILE A 860 4.73 14.94 -31.60
CA ILE A 860 5.66 15.14 -32.72
C ILE A 860 5.14 14.43 -33.98
N GLN A 861 4.58 13.23 -33.82
CA GLN A 861 4.00 12.46 -34.91
C GLN A 861 2.82 13.21 -35.57
N ASP A 862 1.90 13.73 -34.75
CA ASP A 862 0.73 14.48 -35.22
C ASP A 862 1.10 15.83 -35.85
N VAL A 863 2.00 16.58 -35.22
CA VAL A 863 2.44 17.91 -35.68
C VAL A 863 3.24 17.84 -36.98
N LEU A 864 4.07 16.80 -37.15
CA LEU A 864 4.88 16.62 -38.35
C LEU A 864 4.17 15.81 -39.44
N HIS A 865 2.97 15.29 -39.18
CA HIS A 865 2.20 14.40 -40.06
C HIS A 865 3.03 13.21 -40.56
N VAL A 866 3.83 12.60 -39.67
CA VAL A 866 4.66 11.44 -39.99
C VAL A 866 4.02 10.16 -39.46
N SER A 867 4.29 9.02 -40.09
CA SER A 867 3.66 7.74 -39.72
C SER A 867 4.26 7.11 -38.45
N ALA A 868 5.41 7.60 -37.98
CA ALA A 868 6.03 7.22 -36.72
C ALA A 868 7.04 8.30 -36.30
N ALA A 869 7.13 8.57 -35.00
CA ALA A 869 8.19 9.37 -34.40
C ALA A 869 8.90 8.56 -33.31
N SER A 870 10.17 8.87 -33.05
CA SER A 870 10.92 8.26 -31.95
C SER A 870 11.88 9.29 -31.38
N LEU A 871 11.92 9.41 -30.06
CA LEU A 871 12.79 10.34 -29.33
C LEU A 871 13.87 9.53 -28.63
N PHE A 872 15.12 9.73 -29.03
CA PHE A 872 16.30 9.17 -28.35
C PHE A 872 16.95 10.28 -27.52
N LEU A 873 17.06 10.07 -26.21
CA LEU A 873 17.69 10.98 -25.26
C LEU A 873 19.19 10.69 -25.10
#